data_AF-A0A8T4YBY3-F1
#
_entry.id   AF-A0A8T4YBY3-F1
#
_cell.length_a   1.000
_cell.length_b   1.000
_cell.length_c   1.000
_cell.angle_alpha   90.00
_cell.angle_beta   90.00
_cell.angle_gamma   90.00
#
_symmetry.space_group_name_H-M   'P 1'
#
loop_
_entity.id
_entity.type
_entity.pdbx_description
1 polymer ?
#
loop_
_entity_poly.entity_id
_entity_poly.type
_entity_poly.pdbx_seq_one_letter_code
_entity_poly.pdbx_strand_id
1 'polypeptide(L)'
;METRIQIFLRRIRHSTLIIGVLSLFWFLYRTGTKPSRVVYPCQRAAASNCYAFLLYPAFAFIAHFIKTEVPRAYNKVSHSRKTHFFILAIMLSLTIISSGLAIYNNILFDPLSVVETQTEPGQKVSGVSVVQVENNDLERSLQEALDYIGGISSIIPEGAKVLIKPNIVRYQAPPDTTDPAIVKALINLIKQRNPSVIWVAEGSGEGNTIENFMALGYAEIADISGVELVDLNYGDLVEVPIPGGGYVFDSFMFNKKVMEADVFISLACMKTHSMAVVTLGMKNLVGISAGSVYGVAGSANHWRLHEVAAEKGDTYLGGVITDLNSARRIDLTIIDGRVAMEGQGPHDGEPVNLGLIIVGKDPVATDTVASTIMGFDAEKIPTLSLAAQKGLGTNNLNEIDVKGKTIKEVFHPFAPAQGHSSFLLISNVQLLMYRWRGLLFLPTIAFGSLTVLIFFLSRRSQNHTVQASKTNTVSRQIIAVESKPISAKEEKKVVLFSEISLKQLEEEIKDKTSKFQQHVKQIEEASIRLDEASKLLDSGEISKNIYDVLMADLAKQLTSSVETLIAMRENLELIRSRAMIERSKNVGAEDKTIAIQKQPPKQEVEDLRFVRGYKDVVESQLWTGAGQTVYSPTLEKWDTLISEIDSALSSLPIDKELKIIEKRAVTL
;
A
#
# COMPACT_ATOMS: atom_id res chain seq x y z
N MET A 1 -10.35 -43.64 -25.94
CA MET A 1 -11.30 -44.15 -24.92
C MET A 1 -10.52 -44.24 -23.61
N GLU A 2 -10.63 -43.23 -22.74
CA GLU A 2 -9.90 -43.23 -21.45
C GLU A 2 -10.30 -44.47 -20.63
N THR A 3 -9.31 -45.26 -20.20
CA THR A 3 -9.51 -46.41 -19.32
C THR A 3 -10.22 -45.99 -18.03
N ARG A 4 -11.13 -46.82 -17.50
CA ARG A 4 -11.85 -46.59 -16.22
C ARG A 4 -10.92 -46.17 -15.07
N ILE A 5 -9.67 -46.64 -15.09
CA ILE A 5 -8.61 -46.29 -14.13
C ILE A 5 -8.20 -44.82 -14.24
N GLN A 6 -8.06 -44.26 -15.44
CA GLN A 6 -7.68 -42.85 -15.62
C GLN A 6 -8.82 -41.91 -15.19
N ILE A 7 -10.06 -42.26 -15.49
CA ILE A 7 -11.24 -41.52 -15.01
C ILE A 7 -11.30 -41.55 -13.48
N PHE A 8 -11.04 -42.71 -12.87
CA PHE A 8 -10.99 -42.86 -11.41
C PHE A 8 -9.85 -42.05 -10.77
N LEU A 9 -8.64 -42.12 -11.32
CA LEU A 9 -7.48 -41.35 -10.85
C LEU A 9 -7.70 -39.84 -10.99
N ARG A 10 -8.31 -39.39 -12.09
CA ARG A 10 -8.68 -37.98 -12.30
C ARG A 10 -9.72 -37.54 -11.27
N ARG A 11 -10.72 -38.39 -10.97
CA ARG A 11 -11.72 -38.13 -9.92
C ARG A 11 -11.11 -38.02 -8.52
N ILE A 12 -10.11 -38.85 -8.21
CA ILE A 12 -9.35 -38.77 -6.96
C ILE A 12 -8.51 -37.48 -6.91
N ARG A 13 -7.82 -37.14 -8.00
CA ARG A 13 -6.93 -35.96 -8.07
C ARG A 13 -7.67 -34.62 -7.99
N HIS A 14 -8.98 -34.61 -8.22
CA HIS A 14 -9.84 -33.43 -8.07
C HIS A 14 -10.77 -33.51 -6.84
N SER A 15 -10.75 -34.61 -6.08
CA SER A 15 -11.53 -34.72 -4.87
C SER A 15 -10.80 -34.07 -3.70
N THR A 16 -11.19 -32.85 -3.37
CA THR A 16 -10.71 -32.10 -2.20
C THR A 16 -10.87 -32.87 -0.90
N LEU A 17 -11.90 -33.72 -0.80
CA LEU A 17 -12.13 -34.60 0.35
C LEU A 17 -11.07 -35.69 0.50
N ILE A 18 -10.75 -36.40 -0.59
CA ILE A 18 -9.76 -37.49 -0.57
C ILE A 18 -8.36 -36.92 -0.33
N ILE A 19 -8.02 -35.81 -1.00
CA ILE A 19 -6.73 -35.12 -0.82
C ILE A 19 -6.60 -34.59 0.61
N GLY A 20 -7.66 -34.03 1.19
CA GLY A 20 -7.69 -33.55 2.57
C GLY A 20 -7.45 -34.65 3.60
N VAL A 21 -8.15 -35.79 3.47
CA VAL A 21 -7.99 -36.94 4.39
C VAL A 21 -6.60 -37.56 4.29
N LEU A 22 -6.08 -37.74 3.07
CA LEU A 22 -4.73 -38.27 2.86
C LEU A 22 -3.66 -37.31 3.40
N SER A 23 -3.85 -36.00 3.21
CA SER A 23 -2.96 -34.98 3.76
C SER A 23 -2.99 -34.97 5.29
N LEU A 24 -4.16 -35.17 5.91
CA LEU A 24 -4.32 -35.23 7.36
C LEU A 24 -3.65 -36.45 7.95
N PHE A 25 -3.84 -37.61 7.33
CA PHE A 25 -3.18 -38.84 7.75
C PHE A 25 -1.65 -38.71 7.63
N TRP A 26 -1.16 -38.19 6.50
CA TRP A 26 0.26 -37.95 6.28
C TRP A 26 0.86 -36.96 7.28
N PHE A 27 0.14 -35.87 7.57
CA PHE A 27 0.54 -34.85 8.52
C PHE A 27 0.65 -35.39 9.95
N LEU A 28 -0.39 -36.10 10.41
CA LEU A 28 -0.42 -36.70 11.74
C LEU A 28 0.64 -37.80 11.90
N TYR A 29 0.82 -38.65 10.89
CA TYR A 29 1.79 -39.74 10.92
C TYR A 29 3.24 -39.23 11.04
N ARG A 30 3.60 -38.20 10.26
CA ARG A 30 4.98 -37.71 10.18
C ARG A 30 5.31 -36.70 11.29
N THR A 31 4.35 -35.84 11.64
CA THR A 31 4.56 -34.74 12.60
C THR A 31 4.22 -35.16 14.03
N GLY A 32 3.21 -36.02 14.23
CA GLY A 32 2.80 -36.48 15.55
C GLY A 32 3.90 -37.23 16.33
N THR A 33 4.84 -37.85 15.61
CA THR A 33 6.00 -38.54 16.20
C THR A 33 7.22 -37.64 16.41
N LYS A 34 7.34 -36.53 15.66
CA LYS A 34 8.40 -35.53 15.80
C LYS A 34 7.87 -34.15 15.37
N PRO A 35 7.46 -33.29 16.31
CA PRO A 35 6.84 -31.99 16.00
C PRO A 35 7.71 -31.05 15.15
N SER A 36 9.04 -31.15 15.25
CA SER A 36 9.98 -30.35 14.45
C SER A 36 9.90 -30.58 12.94
N ARG A 37 9.23 -31.65 12.49
CA ARG A 37 9.05 -31.95 11.05
C ARG A 37 7.97 -31.10 10.38
N VAL A 38 7.19 -30.33 11.15
CA VAL A 38 6.15 -29.45 10.60
C VAL A 38 6.71 -28.41 9.64
N VAL A 39 8.00 -28.07 9.79
CA VAL A 39 8.71 -27.06 9.00
C VAL A 39 9.08 -27.58 7.61
N TYR A 40 9.04 -28.89 7.37
CA TYR A 40 9.39 -29.47 6.07
C TYR A 40 8.37 -29.11 4.98
N PRO A 41 8.79 -28.83 3.73
CA PRO A 41 7.90 -28.38 2.65
C PRO A 41 6.69 -29.29 2.43
N CYS A 42 6.89 -30.61 2.44
CA CYS A 42 5.81 -31.58 2.26
C CYS A 42 4.84 -31.66 3.45
N GLN A 43 5.29 -31.32 4.66
CA GLN A 43 4.45 -31.24 5.86
C GLN A 43 3.69 -29.91 5.92
N ARG A 44 4.31 -28.79 5.49
CA ARG A 44 3.63 -27.50 5.33
C ARG A 44 2.51 -27.58 4.28
N ALA A 45 2.77 -28.22 3.14
CA ALA A 45 1.77 -28.46 2.10
C ALA A 45 0.63 -29.37 2.61
N ALA A 46 0.95 -30.46 3.31
CA ALA A 46 -0.06 -31.32 3.92
C ALA A 46 -0.91 -30.57 4.95
N ALA A 47 -0.30 -29.77 5.83
CA ALA A 47 -1.01 -28.94 6.82
C ALA A 47 -1.96 -27.93 6.16
N SER A 48 -1.52 -27.25 5.10
CA SER A 48 -2.35 -26.32 4.33
C SER A 48 -3.58 -27.00 3.74
N ASN A 49 -3.38 -28.17 3.10
CA ASN A 49 -4.47 -28.97 2.54
C ASN A 49 -5.44 -29.49 3.61
N CYS A 50 -4.94 -29.85 4.81
CA CYS A 50 -5.78 -30.23 5.94
C CYS A 50 -6.66 -29.06 6.40
N TYR A 51 -6.08 -27.86 6.47
CA TYR A 51 -6.77 -26.67 6.92
C TYR A 51 -7.90 -26.28 5.96
N ALA A 52 -7.62 -26.27 4.65
CA ALA A 52 -8.63 -26.06 3.62
C ALA A 52 -9.74 -27.12 3.65
N PHE A 53 -9.38 -28.39 3.88
CA PHE A 53 -10.32 -29.49 4.03
C PHE A 53 -11.23 -29.36 5.26
N LEU A 54 -10.69 -28.93 6.41
CA LEU A 54 -11.44 -28.77 7.66
C LEU A 54 -12.38 -27.54 7.64
N LEU A 55 -12.03 -26.50 6.88
CA LEU A 55 -12.87 -25.31 6.72
C LEU A 55 -14.18 -25.62 5.99
N TYR A 56 -14.19 -26.53 5.01
CA TYR A 56 -15.37 -26.83 4.20
C TYR A 56 -16.56 -27.42 5.00
N PRO A 57 -16.39 -28.49 5.80
CA PRO A 57 -17.44 -29.00 6.67
C PRO A 57 -17.74 -28.02 7.82
N ALA A 58 -16.78 -27.21 8.28
CA ALA A 58 -17.05 -26.17 9.28
C ALA A 58 -17.98 -25.08 8.72
N PHE A 59 -17.73 -24.56 7.51
CA PHE A 59 -18.60 -23.61 6.84
C PHE A 59 -19.96 -24.21 6.48
N ALA A 60 -19.99 -25.45 5.98
CA ALA A 60 -21.24 -26.15 5.67
C ALA A 60 -22.06 -26.40 6.94
N PHE A 61 -21.42 -26.77 8.05
CA PHE A 61 -22.05 -26.92 9.36
C PHE A 61 -22.58 -25.58 9.85
N ILE A 62 -21.77 -24.51 9.84
CA ILE A 62 -22.19 -23.16 10.25
C ILE A 62 -23.36 -22.66 9.38
N ALA A 63 -23.30 -22.82 8.06
CA ALA A 63 -24.36 -22.40 7.15
C ALA A 63 -25.65 -23.21 7.33
N HIS A 64 -25.54 -24.54 7.47
CA HIS A 64 -26.68 -25.39 7.78
C HIS A 64 -27.28 -25.00 9.13
N PHE A 65 -26.46 -24.87 10.17
CA PHE A 65 -26.85 -24.53 11.53
C PHE A 65 -27.49 -23.14 11.66
N ILE A 66 -26.97 -22.13 10.96
CA ILE A 66 -27.58 -20.79 10.85
C ILE A 66 -28.95 -20.89 10.16
N LYS A 67 -29.11 -21.76 9.16
CA LYS A 67 -30.35 -21.88 8.41
C LYS A 67 -31.43 -22.71 9.12
N THR A 68 -31.06 -23.78 9.85
CA THR A 68 -32.01 -24.71 10.46
C THR A 68 -32.20 -24.48 11.96
N GLU A 69 -31.14 -24.17 12.71
CA GLU A 69 -31.17 -24.20 14.17
C GLU A 69 -31.27 -22.80 14.79
N VAL A 70 -30.69 -21.75 14.18
CA VAL A 70 -30.84 -20.36 14.66
C VAL A 70 -32.30 -19.87 14.66
N PRO A 71 -33.12 -20.10 13.62
CA PRO A 71 -34.54 -19.70 13.63
C PRO A 71 -35.37 -20.48 14.66
N ARG A 72 -35.01 -21.75 14.91
CA ARG A 72 -35.66 -22.61 15.92
C ARG A 72 -35.27 -22.24 17.35
N ALA A 73 -34.05 -21.76 17.56
CA ALA A 73 -33.53 -21.31 18.84
C ALA A 73 -34.06 -19.91 19.22
N TYR A 74 -34.18 -18.99 18.25
CA TYR A 74 -34.68 -17.63 18.46
C TYR A 74 -36.16 -17.60 18.91
N ASN A 75 -36.97 -18.55 18.46
CA ASN A 75 -38.39 -18.65 18.84
C ASN A 75 -38.66 -19.37 20.18
N LYS A 76 -37.64 -19.84 20.88
CA LYS A 76 -37.76 -20.56 22.18
C LYS A 76 -37.03 -19.86 23.33
N VAL A 77 -36.79 -18.56 23.21
CA VAL A 77 -35.93 -17.80 24.12
C VAL A 77 -36.65 -17.50 25.44
N SER A 78 -36.37 -18.32 26.44
CA SER A 78 -36.41 -17.99 27.87
C SER A 78 -35.35 -18.80 28.60
N HIS A 79 -34.43 -18.10 29.28
CA HIS A 79 -33.39 -18.55 30.23
C HIS A 79 -33.22 -20.08 30.42
N SER A 80 -32.60 -20.77 29.45
CA SER A 80 -32.42 -22.22 29.49
C SER A 80 -30.97 -22.64 29.23
N ARG A 81 -30.54 -23.75 29.85
CA ARG A 81 -29.22 -24.42 29.64
C ARG A 81 -28.83 -24.55 28.18
N LYS A 82 -29.81 -24.71 27.28
CA LYS A 82 -29.60 -24.86 25.84
C LYS A 82 -29.00 -23.60 25.21
N THR A 83 -29.35 -22.40 25.70
CA THR A 83 -28.82 -21.13 25.20
C THR A 83 -27.34 -20.94 25.56
N HIS A 84 -26.95 -21.29 26.78
CA HIS A 84 -25.54 -21.21 27.20
C HIS A 84 -24.68 -22.20 26.42
N PHE A 85 -25.17 -23.42 26.19
CA PHE A 85 -24.48 -24.41 25.38
C PHE A 85 -24.30 -23.94 23.93
N PHE A 86 -25.32 -23.32 23.35
CA PHE A 86 -25.28 -22.79 21.99
C PHE A 86 -24.27 -21.64 21.84
N ILE A 87 -24.27 -20.69 22.78
CA ILE A 87 -23.30 -19.59 22.79
C ILE A 87 -21.87 -20.11 22.99
N LEU A 88 -21.67 -21.07 23.91
CA LEU A 88 -20.36 -21.71 24.12
C LEU A 88 -19.87 -22.45 22.87
N ALA A 89 -20.75 -23.16 22.16
CA ALA A 89 -20.37 -23.88 20.94
C ALA A 89 -19.96 -22.91 19.81
N ILE A 90 -20.66 -21.79 19.66
CA ILE A 90 -20.30 -20.74 18.68
C ILE A 90 -18.96 -20.09 19.07
N MET A 91 -18.79 -19.70 20.32
CA MET A 91 -17.55 -19.05 20.78
C MET A 91 -16.35 -19.99 20.66
N LEU A 92 -16.50 -21.27 20.99
CA LEU A 92 -15.46 -22.28 20.82
C LEU A 92 -15.12 -22.48 19.33
N SER A 93 -16.12 -22.54 18.46
CA SER A 93 -15.92 -22.66 17.01
C SER A 93 -15.18 -21.45 16.44
N LEU A 94 -15.57 -20.24 16.84
CA LEU A 94 -14.90 -19.00 16.45
C LEU A 94 -13.46 -18.95 16.97
N THR A 95 -13.21 -19.43 18.19
CA THR A 95 -11.85 -19.54 18.76
C THR A 95 -10.98 -20.53 17.97
N ILE A 96 -11.54 -21.66 17.55
CA ILE A 96 -10.81 -22.65 16.74
C ILE A 96 -10.50 -22.09 15.34
N ILE A 97 -11.45 -21.39 14.72
CA ILE A 97 -11.24 -20.78 13.40
C ILE A 97 -10.21 -19.65 13.47
N SER A 98 -10.31 -18.76 14.46
CA SER A 98 -9.36 -17.65 14.61
C SER A 98 -7.96 -18.14 14.99
N SER A 99 -7.84 -19.12 15.89
CA SER A 99 -6.54 -19.73 16.22
C SER A 99 -5.93 -20.45 15.03
N GLY A 100 -6.72 -21.21 14.27
CA GLY A 100 -6.28 -21.85 13.04
C GLY A 100 -5.79 -20.86 11.99
N LEU A 101 -6.51 -19.73 11.83
CA LEU A 101 -6.14 -18.68 10.88
C LEU A 101 -4.87 -17.95 11.32
N ALA A 102 -4.71 -17.71 12.63
CA ALA A 102 -3.52 -17.11 13.21
C ALA A 102 -2.30 -18.04 13.07
N ILE A 103 -2.46 -19.35 13.32
CA ILE A 103 -1.41 -20.36 13.13
C ILE A 103 -1.04 -20.47 11.64
N TYR A 104 -2.02 -20.52 10.74
CA TYR A 104 -1.77 -20.56 9.31
C TYR A 104 -0.93 -19.36 8.86
N ASN A 105 -1.31 -18.14 9.24
CA ASN A 105 -0.59 -16.93 8.83
C ASN A 105 0.76 -16.72 9.53
N ASN A 106 0.96 -17.22 10.76
CA ASN A 106 2.21 -16.99 11.48
C ASN A 106 3.23 -18.13 11.35
N ILE A 107 2.78 -19.35 11.05
CA ILE A 107 3.65 -20.54 11.03
C ILE A 107 3.71 -21.16 9.62
N LEU A 108 2.62 -21.15 8.86
CA LEU A 108 2.54 -21.88 7.58
C LEU A 108 2.68 -20.97 6.35
N PHE A 109 2.20 -19.73 6.41
CA PHE A 109 2.25 -18.77 5.32
C PHE A 109 3.24 -17.66 5.66
N ASP A 110 4.50 -17.85 5.27
CA ASP A 110 5.46 -16.74 5.18
C ASP A 110 5.60 -16.37 3.70
N PRO A 111 4.99 -15.26 3.25
CA PRO A 111 5.08 -14.82 1.87
C PRO A 111 6.53 -14.58 1.43
N LEU A 112 7.42 -14.18 2.36
CA LEU A 112 8.84 -13.97 2.09
C LEU A 112 9.62 -15.29 2.02
N SER A 113 9.08 -16.39 2.56
CA SER A 113 9.73 -17.70 2.44
C SER A 113 9.72 -18.22 0.99
N VAL A 114 8.77 -17.78 0.16
CA VAL A 114 8.79 -18.07 -1.30
C VAL A 114 10.03 -17.44 -1.93
N VAL A 115 10.32 -16.19 -1.57
CA VAL A 115 11.50 -15.44 -2.01
C VAL A 115 12.80 -16.05 -1.43
N GLU A 116 12.79 -16.55 -0.19
CA GLU A 116 13.95 -17.25 0.41
C GLU A 116 14.23 -18.60 -0.26
N THR A 117 13.20 -19.43 -0.50
CA THR A 117 13.39 -20.74 -1.15
C THR A 117 13.84 -20.62 -2.60
N GLN A 118 13.64 -19.45 -3.22
CA GLN A 118 14.07 -19.15 -4.58
C GLN A 118 15.47 -18.51 -4.65
N THR A 119 16.22 -18.46 -3.54
CA THR A 119 17.61 -17.97 -3.51
C THR A 119 18.63 -19.02 -3.05
N GLU A 120 18.21 -20.27 -2.85
CA GLU A 120 19.06 -21.45 -2.52
C GLU A 120 20.01 -21.86 -3.69
N PRO A 121 21.07 -22.68 -3.44
CA PRO A 121 22.28 -22.70 -4.28
C PRO A 121 22.08 -23.47 -5.59
N GLY A 122 21.44 -22.84 -6.56
CA GLY A 122 21.60 -23.14 -7.98
C GLY A 122 22.92 -22.57 -8.52
N GLN A 123 23.30 -22.99 -9.73
CA GLN A 123 24.38 -22.33 -10.46
C GLN A 123 23.93 -20.90 -10.79
N LYS A 124 24.48 -19.92 -10.08
CA LYS A 124 24.24 -18.50 -10.36
C LYS A 124 24.86 -18.16 -11.72
N VAL A 125 24.05 -17.61 -12.63
CA VAL A 125 24.46 -17.28 -14.01
C VAL A 125 24.43 -15.78 -14.28
N SER A 126 23.62 -15.00 -13.55
CA SER A 126 23.48 -13.56 -13.75
C SER A 126 23.60 -12.80 -12.42
N GLY A 127 24.42 -11.75 -12.37
CA GLY A 127 24.59 -10.89 -11.19
C GLY A 127 23.74 -9.62 -11.28
N VAL A 128 22.99 -9.32 -10.21
CA VAL A 128 22.18 -8.10 -10.08
C VAL A 128 22.49 -7.44 -8.74
N SER A 129 22.81 -6.15 -8.74
CA SER A 129 23.02 -5.38 -7.51
C SER A 129 21.76 -4.62 -7.12
N VAL A 130 21.48 -4.55 -5.83
CA VAL A 130 20.43 -3.72 -5.24
C VAL A 130 21.08 -2.85 -4.16
N VAL A 131 21.09 -1.54 -4.37
CA VAL A 131 21.73 -0.56 -3.48
C VAL A 131 20.71 0.43 -2.95
N GLN A 132 20.75 0.69 -1.64
CA GLN A 132 19.99 1.75 -1.01
C GLN A 132 20.80 3.05 -1.13
N VAL A 133 20.18 4.11 -1.63
CA VAL A 133 20.80 5.44 -1.69
C VAL A 133 20.84 6.04 -0.29
N GLU A 134 22.03 6.31 0.20
CA GLU A 134 22.27 6.96 1.49
C GLU A 134 22.69 8.42 1.30
N ASN A 135 22.18 9.32 2.14
CA ASN A 135 22.55 10.74 2.16
C ASN A 135 22.41 11.49 0.82
N ASN A 136 21.54 11.01 -0.08
CA ASN A 136 21.39 11.52 -1.45
C ASN A 136 22.68 11.51 -2.29
N ASP A 137 23.66 10.68 -1.94
CA ASP A 137 24.91 10.54 -2.71
C ASP A 137 24.73 9.55 -3.87
N LEU A 138 24.20 10.05 -4.99
CA LEU A 138 23.86 9.25 -6.17
C LEU A 138 25.07 8.66 -6.88
N GLU A 139 26.14 9.44 -7.04
CA GLU A 139 27.33 9.00 -7.75
C GLU A 139 28.02 7.85 -7.01
N ARG A 140 28.16 7.98 -5.68
CA ARG A 140 28.68 6.89 -4.85
C ARG A 140 27.78 5.66 -4.88
N SER A 141 26.47 5.84 -4.76
CA SER A 141 25.52 4.72 -4.76
C SER A 141 25.52 3.97 -6.11
N LEU A 142 25.61 4.70 -7.22
CA LEU A 142 25.77 4.11 -8.56
C LEU A 142 27.10 3.39 -8.71
N GLN A 143 28.20 4.00 -8.24
CA GLN A 143 29.53 3.38 -8.27
C GLN A 143 29.52 2.04 -7.50
N GLU A 144 28.96 2.03 -6.29
CA GLU A 144 28.83 0.81 -5.49
C GLU A 144 27.99 -0.26 -6.22
N ALA A 145 26.85 0.11 -6.80
CA ALA A 145 26.00 -0.81 -7.55
C ALA A 145 26.76 -1.42 -8.76
N LEU A 146 27.49 -0.59 -9.51
CA LEU A 146 28.30 -1.04 -10.64
C LEU A 146 29.44 -1.96 -10.19
N ASP A 147 30.09 -1.66 -9.07
CA ASP A 147 31.19 -2.47 -8.54
C ASP A 147 30.75 -3.90 -8.19
N TYR A 148 29.54 -4.07 -7.64
CA TYR A 148 28.98 -5.41 -7.37
C TYR A 148 28.87 -6.29 -8.63
N ILE A 149 28.66 -5.70 -9.81
CA ILE A 149 28.54 -6.42 -11.08
C ILE A 149 29.81 -6.38 -11.94
N GLY A 150 30.96 -6.06 -11.34
CA GLY A 150 32.28 -6.09 -11.99
C GLY A 150 32.86 -4.73 -12.33
N GLY A 151 32.22 -3.64 -11.90
CA GLY A 151 32.67 -2.27 -12.10
C GLY A 151 32.43 -1.73 -13.50
N ILE A 152 32.43 -0.40 -13.63
CA ILE A 152 32.13 0.28 -14.89
C ILE A 152 33.15 -0.03 -16.00
N SER A 153 34.40 -0.33 -15.66
CA SER A 153 35.45 -0.72 -16.62
C SER A 153 35.17 -2.05 -17.32
N SER A 154 34.37 -2.93 -16.72
CA SER A 154 33.95 -4.20 -17.32
C SER A 154 32.78 -4.07 -18.30
N ILE A 155 32.17 -2.88 -18.36
CA ILE A 155 30.99 -2.56 -19.19
C ILE A 155 31.39 -1.59 -20.29
N ILE A 156 32.23 -0.60 -19.97
CA ILE A 156 32.58 0.50 -20.86
C ILE A 156 34.06 0.45 -21.21
N PRO A 157 34.39 -0.02 -22.44
CA PRO A 157 35.72 0.09 -23.01
C PRO A 157 36.15 1.55 -23.17
N GLU A 158 37.46 1.78 -23.16
CA GLU A 158 38.01 3.09 -23.48
C GLU A 158 37.68 3.48 -24.93
N GLY A 159 37.30 4.75 -25.14
CA GLY A 159 36.92 5.26 -26.45
C GLY A 159 35.56 4.77 -26.98
N ALA A 160 34.77 4.05 -26.18
CA ALA A 160 33.46 3.55 -26.60
C ALA A 160 32.45 4.69 -26.87
N LYS A 161 31.55 4.45 -27.83
CA LYS A 161 30.33 5.23 -28.02
C LYS A 161 29.25 4.68 -27.09
N VAL A 162 28.81 5.49 -26.13
CA VAL A 162 27.86 5.05 -25.10
C VAL A 162 26.51 5.74 -25.34
N LEU A 163 25.42 4.96 -25.37
CA LEU A 163 24.06 5.50 -25.40
C LEU A 163 23.37 5.22 -24.08
N ILE A 164 22.96 6.28 -23.39
CA ILE A 164 22.13 6.23 -22.18
C ILE A 164 20.69 6.54 -22.59
N LYS A 165 19.80 5.59 -22.38
CA LYS A 165 18.38 5.77 -22.62
C LYS A 165 17.62 5.97 -21.31
N PRO A 166 17.30 7.22 -20.93
CA PRO A 166 16.38 7.47 -19.82
C PRO A 166 14.95 7.00 -20.18
N ASN A 167 14.01 7.15 -19.26
CA ASN A 167 12.57 7.00 -19.48
C ASN A 167 11.93 8.39 -19.57
N ILE A 168 11.74 8.95 -20.78
CA ILE A 168 11.13 10.29 -20.96
C ILE A 168 9.96 10.20 -21.94
N VAL A 169 8.81 9.78 -21.41
CA VAL A 169 7.58 9.62 -22.21
C VAL A 169 6.90 10.95 -22.54
N ARG A 170 6.94 11.91 -21.60
CA ARG A 170 6.34 13.26 -21.69
C ARG A 170 7.06 14.22 -20.72
N TYR A 171 6.72 15.50 -20.71
CA TYR A 171 7.27 16.51 -19.78
C TYR A 171 6.71 16.42 -18.35
N GLN A 172 6.71 15.23 -17.73
CA GLN A 172 6.22 15.03 -16.36
C GLN A 172 7.38 14.70 -15.41
N ALA A 173 7.42 15.30 -14.22
CA ALA A 173 8.46 15.03 -13.24
C ALA A 173 8.51 13.54 -12.80
N PRO A 174 9.65 13.06 -12.25
CA PRO A 174 9.74 11.75 -11.62
C PRO A 174 8.62 11.55 -10.58
N PRO A 175 8.08 10.32 -10.44
CA PRO A 175 8.56 9.05 -11.01
C PRO A 175 7.98 8.71 -12.40
N ASP A 176 7.27 9.64 -13.08
CA ASP A 176 6.80 9.38 -14.44
C ASP A 176 8.00 9.29 -15.40
N THR A 177 8.96 10.21 -15.30
CA THR A 177 10.22 10.17 -16.07
C THR A 177 11.47 10.01 -15.20
N THR A 178 12.59 9.71 -15.84
CA THR A 178 13.89 9.63 -15.17
C THR A 178 14.38 11.01 -14.73
N ASP A 179 14.80 11.11 -13.47
CA ASP A 179 15.43 12.29 -12.89
C ASP A 179 16.78 12.59 -13.56
N PRO A 180 17.03 13.81 -14.08
CA PRO A 180 18.33 14.15 -14.68
C PRO A 180 19.51 13.99 -13.71
N ALA A 181 19.31 14.06 -12.39
CA ALA A 181 20.38 13.92 -11.41
C ALA A 181 21.08 12.54 -11.47
N ILE A 182 20.32 11.45 -11.64
CA ILE A 182 20.90 10.11 -11.79
C ILE A 182 21.60 9.93 -13.14
N VAL A 183 21.09 10.60 -14.19
CA VAL A 183 21.75 10.62 -15.51
C VAL A 183 23.10 11.33 -15.44
N LYS A 184 23.15 12.50 -14.78
CA LYS A 184 24.38 13.28 -14.56
C LYS A 184 25.41 12.49 -13.74
N ALA A 185 24.97 11.83 -12.67
CA ALA A 185 25.84 10.97 -11.87
C ALA A 185 26.40 9.80 -12.68
N LEU A 186 25.57 9.15 -13.51
CA LEU A 186 26.02 8.09 -14.41
C LEU A 186 27.02 8.61 -15.45
N ILE A 187 26.78 9.78 -16.06
CA ILE A 187 27.70 10.41 -17.01
C ILE A 187 29.07 10.66 -16.36
N ASN A 188 29.12 11.14 -15.12
CA ASN A 188 30.38 11.36 -14.41
C ASN A 188 31.20 10.08 -14.29
N LEU A 189 30.56 8.96 -13.95
CA LEU A 189 31.22 7.65 -13.87
C LEU A 189 31.69 7.17 -15.25
N ILE A 190 30.84 7.31 -16.29
CA ILE A 190 31.18 6.91 -17.66
C ILE A 190 32.38 7.69 -18.18
N LYS A 191 32.46 9.00 -17.92
CA LYS A 191 33.56 9.85 -18.39
C LYS A 191 34.93 9.44 -17.85
N GLN A 192 35.00 8.75 -16.71
CA GLN A 192 36.25 8.18 -16.18
C GLN A 192 36.86 7.12 -17.12
N ARG A 193 36.11 6.64 -18.11
CA ARG A 193 36.54 5.67 -19.13
C ARG A 193 36.95 6.31 -20.45
N ASN A 194 36.99 7.63 -20.55
CA ASN A 194 37.30 8.37 -21.78
C ASN A 194 36.48 7.89 -23.00
N PRO A 195 35.14 7.88 -22.93
CA PRO A 195 34.30 7.51 -24.08
C PRO A 195 34.52 8.51 -25.23
N SER A 196 34.32 8.07 -26.48
CA SER A 196 34.40 8.99 -27.62
C SER A 196 33.23 9.97 -27.66
N VAL A 197 32.05 9.50 -27.26
CA VAL A 197 30.80 10.28 -27.17
C VAL A 197 29.83 9.58 -26.23
N ILE A 198 29.00 10.35 -25.54
CA ILE A 198 27.86 9.87 -24.78
C ILE A 198 26.58 10.45 -25.39
N TRP A 199 25.70 9.61 -25.91
CA TRP A 199 24.37 10.01 -26.35
C TRP A 199 23.37 9.79 -25.22
N VAL A 200 22.69 10.85 -24.78
CA VAL A 200 21.50 10.72 -23.93
C VAL A 200 20.30 10.79 -24.87
N ALA A 201 19.67 9.64 -25.09
CA ALA A 201 18.76 9.48 -26.23
C ALA A 201 17.40 8.88 -25.82
N GLU A 202 16.32 9.49 -26.29
CA GLU A 202 14.95 9.01 -26.09
C GLU A 202 14.10 9.27 -27.35
N GLY A 203 13.07 8.45 -27.56
CA GLY A 203 11.94 8.77 -28.42
C GLY A 203 10.69 8.93 -27.54
N SER A 204 10.35 10.17 -27.21
CA SER A 204 9.19 10.44 -26.35
C SER A 204 7.90 10.01 -27.04
N GLY A 205 7.00 9.39 -26.26
CA GLY A 205 5.68 8.96 -26.75
C GLY A 205 4.71 10.13 -26.92
N GLU A 206 4.90 11.19 -26.15
CA GLU A 206 4.11 12.42 -26.17
C GLU A 206 5.02 13.65 -26.26
N GLY A 207 4.60 14.63 -27.07
CA GLY A 207 5.36 15.88 -27.27
C GLY A 207 6.65 15.69 -28.09
N ASN A 208 7.44 16.75 -28.17
CA ASN A 208 8.77 16.71 -28.79
C ASN A 208 9.81 16.24 -27.77
N THR A 209 10.67 15.28 -28.15
CA THR A 209 11.67 14.71 -27.24
C THR A 209 12.65 15.77 -26.73
N ILE A 210 13.15 16.66 -27.59
CA ILE A 210 14.10 17.71 -27.20
C ILE A 210 13.45 18.71 -26.24
N GLU A 211 12.21 19.11 -26.52
CA GLU A 211 11.45 19.99 -25.61
C GLU A 211 11.23 19.32 -24.24
N ASN A 212 10.89 18.03 -24.22
CA ASN A 212 10.76 17.26 -22.99
C ASN A 212 12.07 17.22 -22.19
N PHE A 213 13.21 16.97 -22.85
CA PHE A 213 14.51 17.05 -22.21
C PHE A 213 14.73 18.42 -21.54
N MET A 214 14.47 19.52 -22.25
CA MET A 214 14.67 20.87 -21.72
C MET A 214 13.75 21.15 -20.54
N ALA A 215 12.46 20.80 -20.65
CA ALA A 215 11.47 21.01 -19.58
C ALA A 215 11.82 20.24 -18.30
N LEU A 216 12.40 19.04 -18.44
CA LEU A 216 12.78 18.17 -17.34
C LEU A 216 14.18 18.46 -16.76
N GLY A 217 14.86 19.52 -17.22
CA GLY A 217 16.15 19.93 -16.65
C GLY A 217 17.38 19.24 -17.23
N TYR A 218 17.29 18.60 -18.40
CA TYR A 218 18.44 17.99 -19.09
C TYR A 218 19.31 19.02 -19.83
N ALA A 219 18.93 20.30 -19.85
CA ALA A 219 19.69 21.35 -20.53
C ALA A 219 21.17 21.38 -20.06
N GLU A 220 21.42 21.31 -18.75
CA GLU A 220 22.78 21.29 -18.21
C GLU A 220 23.58 20.04 -18.61
N ILE A 221 22.89 18.93 -18.91
CA ILE A 221 23.55 17.70 -19.37
C ILE A 221 24.08 17.89 -20.80
N ALA A 222 23.38 18.67 -21.62
CA ALA A 222 23.82 19.01 -22.98
C ALA A 222 25.11 19.86 -22.99
N ASP A 223 25.36 20.63 -21.93
CA ASP A 223 26.56 21.46 -21.81
C ASP A 223 27.81 20.66 -21.39
N ILE A 224 27.65 19.39 -20.97
CA ILE A 224 28.78 18.53 -20.60
C ILE A 224 29.54 18.14 -21.87
N SER A 225 30.81 18.54 -21.95
CA SER A 225 31.68 18.19 -23.08
C SER A 225 31.68 16.68 -23.35
N GLY A 226 31.41 16.31 -24.61
CA GLY A 226 31.32 14.93 -25.09
C GLY A 226 29.94 14.27 -24.92
N VAL A 227 28.92 15.02 -24.49
CA VAL A 227 27.54 14.55 -24.32
C VAL A 227 26.63 15.21 -25.37
N GLU A 228 25.71 14.44 -25.94
CA GLU A 228 24.70 14.93 -26.89
C GLU A 228 23.30 14.43 -26.50
N LEU A 229 22.31 15.32 -26.50
CA LEU A 229 20.90 14.94 -26.39
C LEU A 229 20.35 14.55 -27.76
N VAL A 230 19.69 13.39 -27.86
CA VAL A 230 19.27 12.82 -29.15
C VAL A 230 17.79 12.46 -29.12
N ASP A 231 17.05 12.93 -30.13
CA ASP A 231 15.70 12.46 -30.42
C ASP A 231 15.74 11.21 -31.31
N LEU A 232 15.26 10.08 -30.78
CA LEU A 232 15.21 8.79 -31.48
C LEU A 232 13.99 8.66 -32.39
N ASN A 233 13.00 9.56 -32.31
CA ASN A 233 11.81 9.49 -33.13
C ASN A 233 12.06 9.84 -34.62
N TYR A 234 13.13 10.60 -34.89
CA TYR A 234 13.45 11.16 -36.21
C TYR A 234 14.94 10.99 -36.54
N GLY A 235 15.33 11.45 -37.73
CA GLY A 235 16.71 11.38 -38.23
C GLY A 235 16.95 10.21 -39.17
N ASP A 236 18.21 9.78 -39.27
CA ASP A 236 18.59 8.66 -40.12
C ASP A 236 18.14 7.34 -39.49
N LEU A 237 17.23 6.64 -40.18
CA LEU A 237 16.69 5.38 -39.71
C LEU A 237 17.35 4.20 -40.42
N VAL A 238 17.52 3.10 -39.70
CA VAL A 238 18.00 1.82 -40.22
C VAL A 238 17.00 0.73 -39.84
N GLU A 239 16.74 -0.16 -40.80
CA GLU A 239 15.95 -1.37 -40.54
C GLU A 239 16.83 -2.43 -39.86
N VAL A 240 16.38 -2.94 -38.73
CA VAL A 240 17.09 -3.93 -37.92
C VAL A 240 16.25 -5.20 -37.84
N PRO A 241 16.68 -6.31 -38.47
CA PRO A 241 15.97 -7.58 -38.38
C PRO A 241 16.10 -8.19 -36.98
N ILE A 242 15.10 -8.97 -36.58
CA ILE A 242 15.13 -9.67 -35.30
C ILE A 242 15.89 -11.00 -35.46
N PRO A 243 17.00 -11.21 -34.72
CA PRO A 243 17.73 -12.47 -34.79
C PRO A 243 16.85 -13.65 -34.39
N GLY A 244 16.75 -14.66 -35.26
CA GLY A 244 15.93 -15.84 -35.04
C GLY A 244 14.42 -15.64 -35.23
N GLY A 245 13.99 -14.48 -35.73
CA GLY A 245 12.58 -14.12 -35.92
C GLY A 245 11.95 -13.50 -34.67
N GLY A 246 10.92 -12.68 -34.85
CA GLY A 246 10.17 -12.09 -33.74
C GLY A 246 8.89 -12.84 -33.39
N TYR A 247 8.38 -12.56 -32.19
CA TYR A 247 7.04 -12.98 -31.78
C TYR A 247 5.96 -12.16 -32.52
N VAL A 248 6.21 -10.86 -32.72
CA VAL A 248 5.28 -9.87 -33.27
C VAL A 248 5.86 -9.16 -34.50
N PHE A 249 7.12 -8.77 -34.49
CA PHE A 249 7.74 -8.04 -35.62
C PHE A 249 8.89 -8.84 -36.23
N ASP A 250 9.11 -8.76 -37.54
CA ASP A 250 10.28 -9.40 -38.17
C ASP A 250 11.52 -8.47 -38.18
N SER A 251 11.27 -7.16 -38.13
CA SER A 251 12.28 -6.10 -38.06
C SER A 251 11.71 -4.84 -37.41
N PHE A 252 12.59 -3.93 -37.00
CA PHE A 252 12.23 -2.58 -36.56
C PHE A 252 13.02 -1.49 -37.25
N MET A 253 12.41 -0.31 -37.42
CA MET A 253 13.10 0.92 -37.82
C MET A 253 13.61 1.67 -36.57
N PHE A 254 14.92 1.81 -36.44
CA PHE A 254 15.56 2.54 -35.35
C PHE A 254 16.36 3.73 -35.87
N ASN A 255 16.52 4.77 -35.05
CA ASN A 255 17.54 5.78 -35.30
C ASN A 255 18.93 5.11 -35.31
N LYS A 256 19.74 5.42 -36.32
CA LYS A 256 21.04 4.78 -36.57
C LYS A 256 21.97 4.81 -35.35
N LYS A 257 21.90 5.85 -34.50
CA LYS A 257 22.71 5.96 -33.27
C LYS A 257 22.49 4.81 -32.28
N VAL A 258 21.30 4.21 -32.26
CA VAL A 258 21.00 3.04 -31.41
C VAL A 258 21.88 1.84 -31.78
N MET A 259 22.17 1.68 -33.07
CA MET A 259 22.99 0.59 -33.59
C MET A 259 24.48 0.95 -33.69
N GLU A 260 24.82 2.24 -33.75
CA GLU A 260 26.21 2.72 -33.73
C GLU A 260 26.82 2.78 -32.32
N ALA A 261 25.99 2.68 -31.27
CA ALA A 261 26.46 2.65 -29.89
C ALA A 261 27.13 1.30 -29.57
N ASP A 262 28.38 1.35 -29.10
CA ASP A 262 29.12 0.18 -28.64
C ASP A 262 28.54 -0.35 -27.32
N VAL A 263 28.02 0.55 -26.48
CA VAL A 263 27.38 0.24 -25.20
C VAL A 263 26.02 0.92 -25.13
N PHE A 264 24.95 0.14 -24.93
CA PHE A 264 23.58 0.63 -24.76
C PHE A 264 23.07 0.39 -23.35
N ILE A 265 22.80 1.48 -22.64
CA ILE A 265 22.38 1.50 -21.23
C ILE A 265 20.91 1.89 -21.16
N SER A 266 20.06 1.02 -20.61
CA SER A 266 18.68 1.35 -20.27
C SER A 266 18.63 1.88 -18.84
N LEU A 267 18.20 3.13 -18.65
CA LEU A 267 18.03 3.77 -17.35
C LEU A 267 16.54 4.07 -17.14
N ALA A 268 15.84 3.17 -16.46
CA ALA A 268 14.38 3.16 -16.39
C ALA A 268 13.85 3.51 -15.00
N CYS A 269 12.60 3.99 -14.92
CA CYS A 269 11.89 4.16 -13.65
C CYS A 269 11.27 2.85 -13.16
N MET A 270 11.30 2.64 -11.85
CA MET A 270 10.59 1.54 -11.19
C MET A 270 9.09 1.85 -11.10
N LYS A 271 8.29 1.39 -12.08
CA LYS A 271 6.84 1.66 -12.09
C LYS A 271 5.98 0.54 -12.62
N THR A 272 4.75 0.46 -12.10
CA THR A 272 3.66 -0.34 -12.68
C THR A 272 3.22 0.21 -14.05
N HIS A 273 2.54 -0.61 -14.84
CA HIS A 273 2.04 -0.21 -16.16
C HIS A 273 0.73 -0.94 -16.50
N SER A 274 -0.32 -0.20 -16.83
CA SER A 274 -1.65 -0.72 -17.19
C SER A 274 -1.66 -1.59 -18.45
N MET A 275 -0.79 -1.30 -19.43
CA MET A 275 -0.68 -2.09 -20.67
C MET A 275 0.49 -3.08 -20.72
N ALA A 276 1.38 -3.13 -19.72
CA ALA A 276 2.60 -3.96 -19.78
C ALA A 276 2.94 -4.64 -18.44
N VAL A 277 2.05 -4.53 -17.45
CA VAL A 277 2.24 -4.91 -16.05
C VAL A 277 3.25 -4.02 -15.31
N VAL A 278 4.47 -3.90 -15.83
CA VAL A 278 5.57 -3.08 -15.28
C VAL A 278 6.32 -2.34 -16.40
N THR A 279 7.03 -1.26 -16.04
CA THR A 279 7.93 -0.53 -16.98
C THR A 279 9.34 -1.10 -16.93
N LEU A 280 10.17 -0.72 -15.95
CA LEU A 280 11.52 -1.25 -15.77
C LEU A 280 12.39 -1.19 -17.04
N GLY A 281 13.50 -1.93 -17.07
CA GLY A 281 14.55 -1.81 -18.07
C GLY A 281 14.17 -2.26 -19.46
N MET A 282 13.46 -3.39 -19.58
CA MET A 282 13.12 -3.98 -20.89
C MET A 282 12.05 -3.19 -21.63
N LYS A 283 10.96 -2.79 -20.95
CA LYS A 283 9.88 -2.00 -21.58
C LYS A 283 10.36 -0.61 -21.96
N ASN A 284 11.39 -0.08 -21.28
CA ASN A 284 11.96 1.21 -21.61
C ASN A 284 12.31 1.31 -23.10
N LEU A 285 12.76 0.22 -23.71
CA LEU A 285 13.15 0.15 -25.13
C LEU A 285 12.03 0.44 -26.12
N VAL A 286 10.76 0.48 -25.70
CA VAL A 286 9.68 0.98 -26.57
C VAL A 286 10.04 2.34 -27.18
N GLY A 287 10.71 3.22 -26.43
CA GLY A 287 11.13 4.53 -26.94
C GLY A 287 12.25 4.52 -27.99
N ILE A 288 12.85 3.37 -28.35
CA ILE A 288 13.80 3.30 -29.48
C ILE A 288 13.12 3.06 -30.82
N SER A 289 11.84 2.63 -30.81
CA SER A 289 11.07 2.51 -32.04
C SER A 289 10.79 3.91 -32.58
N ALA A 290 11.25 4.20 -33.80
CA ALA A 290 11.17 5.55 -34.34
C ALA A 290 9.71 6.03 -34.47
N GLY A 291 9.32 7.05 -33.71
CA GLY A 291 7.97 7.63 -33.75
C GLY A 291 7.53 8.15 -35.12
N SER A 292 8.46 8.49 -36.02
CA SER A 292 8.16 8.78 -37.43
C SER A 292 7.60 7.59 -38.22
N VAL A 293 7.83 6.36 -37.75
CA VAL A 293 7.32 5.10 -38.35
C VAL A 293 6.18 4.51 -37.51
N TYR A 294 6.37 4.47 -36.19
CA TYR A 294 5.47 3.78 -35.25
C TYR A 294 4.51 4.71 -34.48
N GLY A 295 4.62 6.02 -34.70
CA GLY A 295 3.65 7.01 -34.25
C GLY A 295 3.98 7.74 -32.94
N VAL A 296 3.91 9.07 -33.05
CA VAL A 296 3.74 10.16 -32.06
C VAL A 296 2.38 10.30 -31.38
N ALA A 297 2.22 10.70 -30.11
CA ALA A 297 0.88 11.10 -29.62
C ALA A 297 0.28 12.19 -30.50
N GLY A 298 -0.97 12.01 -30.90
CA GLY A 298 -1.65 12.87 -31.87
C GLY A 298 -1.33 12.58 -33.35
N SER A 299 -0.47 11.61 -33.66
CA SER A 299 -0.26 11.12 -35.03
C SER A 299 -1.27 10.04 -35.42
N ALA A 300 -1.54 9.90 -36.73
CA ALA A 300 -2.46 8.88 -37.25
C ALA A 300 -2.05 7.43 -36.92
N ASN A 301 -0.76 7.21 -36.63
CA ASN A 301 -0.19 5.90 -36.35
C ASN A 301 0.22 5.71 -34.88
N HIS A 302 -0.15 6.58 -33.94
CA HIS A 302 0.37 6.56 -32.57
C HIS A 302 0.24 5.22 -31.83
N TRP A 303 -0.78 4.43 -32.16
CA TRP A 303 -1.01 3.12 -31.55
C TRP A 303 -0.39 1.97 -32.35
N ARG A 304 0.45 2.21 -33.37
CA ARG A 304 0.89 1.18 -34.33
C ARG A 304 1.50 -0.05 -33.68
N LEU A 305 2.39 0.12 -32.69
CA LEU A 305 2.95 -1.04 -31.96
C LEU A 305 1.86 -1.85 -31.25
N HIS A 306 0.91 -1.16 -30.61
CA HIS A 306 -0.20 -1.76 -29.86
C HIS A 306 -1.21 -2.45 -30.79
N GLU A 307 -1.48 -1.86 -31.96
CA GLU A 307 -2.36 -2.42 -32.98
C GLU A 307 -1.79 -3.73 -33.53
N VAL A 308 -0.52 -3.74 -33.93
CA VAL A 308 0.13 -4.98 -34.42
C VAL A 308 0.19 -6.04 -33.32
N ALA A 309 0.49 -5.63 -32.08
CA ALA A 309 0.46 -6.54 -30.93
C ALA A 309 -0.92 -7.19 -30.77
N ALA A 310 -1.99 -6.38 -30.78
CA ALA A 310 -3.36 -6.84 -30.66
C ALA A 310 -3.77 -7.77 -31.81
N GLU A 311 -3.41 -7.45 -33.06
CA GLU A 311 -3.65 -8.29 -34.24
C GLU A 311 -2.99 -9.68 -34.12
N LYS A 312 -1.82 -9.75 -33.49
CA LYS A 312 -1.09 -11.00 -33.26
C LYS A 312 -1.43 -11.69 -31.94
N GLY A 313 -2.41 -11.17 -31.20
CA GLY A 313 -2.83 -11.70 -29.90
C GLY A 313 -1.79 -11.52 -28.79
N ASP A 314 -0.84 -10.61 -28.96
CA ASP A 314 0.15 -10.26 -27.95
C ASP A 314 -0.50 -9.41 -26.85
N THR A 315 -0.81 -10.07 -25.73
CA THR A 315 -1.35 -9.39 -24.56
C THR A 315 -0.24 -8.73 -23.76
N TYR A 316 -0.50 -7.52 -23.28
CA TYR A 316 0.43 -6.74 -22.47
C TYR A 316 1.76 -6.37 -23.15
N LEU A 317 1.81 -6.34 -24.50
CA LEU A 317 3.00 -6.03 -25.31
C LEU A 317 4.22 -6.92 -25.06
N GLY A 318 4.03 -8.10 -24.45
CA GLY A 318 5.15 -8.94 -24.04
C GLY A 318 6.02 -9.37 -25.22
N GLY A 319 5.40 -9.72 -26.34
CA GLY A 319 6.06 -10.08 -27.59
C GLY A 319 6.79 -8.90 -28.20
N VAL A 320 6.13 -7.74 -28.34
CA VAL A 320 6.76 -6.52 -28.89
C VAL A 320 8.00 -6.10 -28.10
N ILE A 321 7.90 -6.06 -26.77
CA ILE A 321 9.01 -5.66 -25.90
C ILE A 321 10.16 -6.68 -26.02
N THR A 322 9.85 -7.98 -26.04
CA THR A 322 10.86 -9.04 -26.22
C THR A 322 11.56 -8.94 -27.57
N ASP A 323 10.82 -8.59 -28.61
CA ASP A 323 11.32 -8.39 -29.97
C ASP A 323 12.25 -7.18 -30.06
N LEU A 324 11.91 -6.05 -29.43
CA LEU A 324 12.80 -4.88 -29.34
C LEU A 324 14.13 -5.23 -28.64
N ASN A 325 14.07 -5.95 -27.52
CA ASN A 325 15.25 -6.40 -26.76
C ASN A 325 16.07 -7.45 -27.53
N SER A 326 15.46 -8.15 -28.48
CA SER A 326 16.16 -9.07 -29.39
C SER A 326 16.87 -8.31 -30.51
N ALA A 327 16.25 -7.26 -31.04
CA ALA A 327 16.80 -6.43 -32.13
C ALA A 327 17.98 -5.55 -31.65
N ARG A 328 17.85 -4.90 -30.49
CA ARG A 328 18.97 -4.25 -29.79
C ARG A 328 19.04 -4.76 -28.35
N ARG A 329 20.06 -5.57 -28.06
CA ARG A 329 20.33 -6.04 -26.69
C ARG A 329 20.72 -4.88 -25.78
N ILE A 330 20.36 -4.98 -24.51
CA ILE A 330 20.79 -4.05 -23.47
C ILE A 330 22.12 -4.55 -22.90
N ASP A 331 23.11 -3.67 -22.83
CA ASP A 331 24.43 -3.98 -22.27
C ASP A 331 24.49 -3.73 -20.75
N LEU A 332 23.68 -2.78 -20.28
CA LEU A 332 23.49 -2.48 -18.86
C LEU A 332 22.07 -1.96 -18.59
N THR A 333 21.39 -2.57 -17.63
CA THR A 333 20.11 -2.08 -17.12
C THR A 333 20.33 -1.43 -15.76
N ILE A 334 19.84 -0.20 -15.61
CA ILE A 334 19.75 0.53 -14.35
C ILE A 334 18.27 0.88 -14.13
N ILE A 335 17.74 0.55 -12.97
CA ILE A 335 16.37 0.89 -12.57
C ILE A 335 16.47 1.87 -11.40
N ASP A 336 16.01 3.10 -11.64
CA ASP A 336 15.84 4.12 -10.61
C ASP A 336 14.55 3.82 -9.83
N GLY A 337 14.73 3.27 -8.64
CA GLY A 337 13.69 3.03 -7.65
C GLY A 337 13.76 4.01 -6.48
N ARG A 338 14.46 5.16 -6.61
CA ARG A 338 14.50 6.13 -5.52
C ARG A 338 13.10 6.64 -5.19
N VAL A 339 12.41 7.08 -6.24
CA VAL A 339 10.96 7.29 -6.26
C VAL A 339 10.39 6.40 -7.36
N ALA A 340 9.59 5.43 -6.96
CA ALA A 340 8.91 4.47 -7.80
C ALA A 340 7.43 4.85 -7.99
N MET A 341 6.65 4.10 -8.77
CA MET A 341 5.21 4.33 -8.95
C MET A 341 4.38 3.03 -8.93
N GLU A 342 3.34 3.00 -8.09
CA GLU A 342 2.37 1.92 -7.97
C GLU A 342 0.98 2.32 -8.47
N GLY A 343 0.07 1.35 -8.64
CA GLY A 343 -1.32 1.60 -9.05
C GLY A 343 -1.50 1.79 -10.56
N GLN A 344 -2.20 2.84 -10.98
CA GLN A 344 -2.55 3.08 -12.39
C GLN A 344 -1.40 3.75 -13.18
N GLY A 345 -0.20 3.17 -13.11
CA GLY A 345 0.88 3.55 -14.02
C GLY A 345 0.50 3.29 -15.49
N PRO A 346 1.16 3.94 -16.46
CA PRO A 346 2.44 4.64 -16.30
C PRO A 346 2.35 6.13 -15.90
N HIS A 347 1.15 6.71 -15.82
CA HIS A 347 0.95 8.15 -15.60
C HIS A 347 0.12 8.47 -14.35
N ASP A 348 -0.93 7.70 -14.08
CA ASP A 348 -1.92 7.97 -13.03
C ASP A 348 -1.70 7.11 -11.76
N GLY A 349 -0.45 6.70 -11.55
CA GLY A 349 -0.04 5.94 -10.38
C GLY A 349 0.39 6.81 -9.21
N GLU A 350 0.50 6.20 -8.04
CA GLU A 350 0.95 6.85 -6.81
C GLU A 350 2.46 6.68 -6.61
N PRO A 351 3.20 7.74 -6.21
CA PRO A 351 4.63 7.65 -5.96
C PRO A 351 4.96 6.84 -4.72
N VAL A 352 6.01 6.03 -4.78
CA VAL A 352 6.51 5.18 -3.68
C VAL A 352 7.98 5.45 -3.45
N ASN A 353 8.36 5.95 -2.27
CA ASN A 353 9.75 6.20 -1.92
C ASN A 353 10.42 4.91 -1.43
N LEU A 354 11.28 4.30 -2.26
CA LEU A 354 12.08 3.14 -1.85
C LEU A 354 13.54 3.51 -1.62
N GLY A 355 14.06 4.54 -2.30
CA GLY A 355 15.47 4.92 -2.20
C GLY A 355 16.42 3.88 -2.82
N LEU A 356 15.99 3.12 -3.82
CA LEU A 356 16.77 2.01 -4.38
C LEU A 356 17.35 2.34 -5.76
N ILE A 357 18.51 1.77 -6.05
CA ILE A 357 19.07 1.65 -7.40
C ILE A 357 19.33 0.17 -7.65
N ILE A 358 18.79 -0.36 -8.74
CA ILE A 358 18.98 -1.77 -9.13
C ILE A 358 19.76 -1.79 -10.45
N VAL A 359 20.83 -2.58 -10.53
CA VAL A 359 21.72 -2.60 -11.69
C VAL A 359 22.08 -4.03 -12.08
N GLY A 360 22.11 -4.33 -13.37
CA GLY A 360 22.56 -5.63 -13.88
C GLY A 360 22.84 -5.61 -15.38
N LYS A 361 23.65 -6.59 -15.84
CA LYS A 361 24.01 -6.76 -17.26
C LYS A 361 23.01 -7.66 -18.00
N ASP A 362 22.31 -8.51 -17.28
CA ASP A 362 21.21 -9.31 -17.80
C ASP A 362 19.90 -8.53 -17.57
N PRO A 363 19.25 -8.01 -18.63
CA PRO A 363 18.06 -7.19 -18.49
C PRO A 363 16.87 -7.98 -17.94
N VAL A 364 16.74 -9.27 -18.28
CA VAL A 364 15.65 -10.13 -17.79
C VAL A 364 15.83 -10.39 -16.30
N ALA A 365 17.05 -10.67 -15.86
CA ALA A 365 17.36 -10.89 -14.45
C ALA A 365 17.15 -9.60 -13.63
N THR A 366 17.55 -8.45 -14.18
CA THR A 366 17.43 -7.15 -13.50
C THR A 366 15.96 -6.76 -13.30
N ASP A 367 15.13 -6.89 -14.35
CA ASP A 367 13.70 -6.64 -14.26
C ASP A 367 12.98 -7.70 -13.40
N THR A 368 13.48 -8.94 -13.37
CA THR A 368 12.97 -10.01 -12.48
C THR A 368 13.16 -9.66 -11.01
N VAL A 369 14.36 -9.20 -10.62
CA VAL A 369 14.64 -8.75 -9.25
C VAL A 369 13.77 -7.56 -8.88
N ALA A 370 13.69 -6.53 -9.74
CA ALA A 370 12.87 -5.36 -9.49
C ALA A 370 11.37 -5.70 -9.41
N SER A 371 10.85 -6.52 -10.32
CA SER A 371 9.44 -6.99 -10.29
C SER A 371 9.13 -7.75 -9.01
N THR A 372 10.05 -8.60 -8.56
CA THR A 372 9.90 -9.37 -7.31
C THR A 372 9.89 -8.45 -6.10
N ILE A 373 10.77 -7.43 -6.06
CA ILE A 373 10.76 -6.41 -5.00
C ILE A 373 9.41 -5.69 -4.95
N MET A 374 8.82 -5.38 -6.12
CA MET A 374 7.48 -4.80 -6.26
C MET A 374 6.34 -5.78 -5.94
N GLY A 375 6.61 -7.04 -5.61
CA GLY A 375 5.60 -8.05 -5.29
C GLY A 375 4.95 -8.73 -6.50
N PHE A 376 5.49 -8.56 -7.71
CA PHE A 376 5.04 -9.25 -8.91
C PHE A 376 5.79 -10.55 -9.16
N ASP A 377 5.09 -11.53 -9.70
CA ASP A 377 5.63 -12.83 -10.07
C ASP A 377 6.25 -12.74 -11.46
N ALA A 378 7.58 -12.72 -11.52
CA ALA A 378 8.33 -12.57 -12.75
C ALA A 378 8.03 -13.66 -13.79
N GLU A 379 7.63 -14.86 -13.38
CA GLU A 379 7.25 -15.93 -14.31
C GLU A 379 5.90 -15.66 -14.99
N LYS A 380 5.03 -14.88 -14.34
CA LYS A 380 3.71 -14.51 -14.86
C LYS A 380 3.74 -13.26 -15.75
N ILE A 381 4.80 -12.44 -15.67
CA ILE A 381 4.93 -11.24 -16.51
C ILE A 381 5.26 -11.67 -17.95
N PRO A 382 4.41 -11.38 -18.95
CA PRO A 382 4.59 -11.87 -20.32
C PRO A 382 5.96 -11.53 -20.92
N THR A 383 6.41 -10.28 -20.76
CA THR A 383 7.73 -9.82 -21.25
C THR A 383 8.88 -10.65 -20.71
N LEU A 384 8.91 -10.92 -19.39
CA LEU A 384 10.01 -11.65 -18.76
C LEU A 384 9.99 -13.13 -19.14
N SER A 385 8.80 -13.72 -19.19
CA SER A 385 8.62 -15.12 -19.58
C SER A 385 9.04 -15.36 -21.05
N LEU A 386 8.60 -14.50 -21.97
CA LEU A 386 8.94 -14.62 -23.40
C LEU A 386 10.42 -14.33 -23.68
N ALA A 387 11.01 -13.37 -22.97
CA ALA A 387 12.43 -13.03 -23.09
C ALA A 387 13.34 -14.14 -22.56
N ALA A 388 12.98 -14.76 -21.43
CA ALA A 388 13.69 -15.92 -20.90
C ALA A 388 13.61 -17.11 -21.87
N GLN A 389 12.41 -17.40 -22.41
CA GLN A 389 12.22 -18.45 -23.43
C GLN A 389 13.06 -18.22 -24.70
N LYS A 390 13.26 -16.95 -25.08
CA LYS A 390 14.09 -16.56 -26.23
C LYS A 390 15.60 -16.51 -25.91
N GLY A 391 15.99 -16.78 -24.66
CA GLY A 391 17.39 -16.79 -24.23
C GLY A 391 18.03 -15.40 -24.15
N LEU A 392 17.23 -14.36 -23.87
CA LEU A 392 17.75 -13.00 -23.64
C LEU A 392 18.31 -12.79 -22.23
N GLY A 393 18.01 -13.72 -21.31
CA GLY A 393 18.40 -13.68 -19.91
C GLY A 393 17.59 -14.69 -19.09
N THR A 394 17.66 -14.63 -17.77
CA THR A 394 16.90 -15.51 -16.87
C THR A 394 15.84 -14.76 -16.06
N ASN A 395 14.63 -15.32 -15.97
CA ASN A 395 13.59 -14.87 -15.05
C ASN A 395 13.44 -15.78 -13.82
N ASN A 396 14.37 -16.71 -13.62
CA ASN A 396 14.42 -17.61 -12.48
C ASN A 396 15.31 -17.03 -11.38
N LEU A 397 14.72 -16.63 -10.25
CA LEU A 397 15.47 -16.05 -9.12
C LEU A 397 16.59 -16.97 -8.57
N ASN A 398 16.46 -18.30 -8.73
CA ASN A 398 17.49 -19.24 -8.28
C ASN A 398 18.80 -19.09 -9.07
N GLU A 399 18.70 -18.62 -10.31
CA GLU A 399 19.81 -18.40 -11.25
C GLU A 399 20.44 -17.01 -11.12
N ILE A 400 19.87 -16.14 -10.27
CA ILE A 400 20.30 -14.75 -10.10
C ILE A 400 21.08 -14.60 -8.79
N ASP A 401 22.27 -14.04 -8.87
CA ASP A 401 23.10 -13.65 -7.73
C ASP A 401 22.79 -12.20 -7.36
N VAL A 402 21.98 -12.01 -6.32
CA VAL A 402 21.58 -10.69 -5.82
C VAL A 402 22.63 -10.18 -4.83
N LYS A 403 23.24 -9.05 -5.14
CA LYS A 403 24.30 -8.40 -4.33
C LYS A 403 23.82 -7.08 -3.73
N GLY A 404 24.42 -6.69 -2.61
CA GLY A 404 23.96 -5.54 -1.82
C GLY A 404 22.79 -5.93 -0.93
N LYS A 405 21.67 -5.20 -1.00
CA LYS A 405 20.44 -5.53 -0.26
C LYS A 405 19.76 -6.77 -0.84
N THR A 406 19.33 -7.65 0.04
CA THR A 406 18.53 -8.82 -0.36
C THR A 406 17.11 -8.38 -0.75
N ILE A 407 16.46 -9.13 -1.63
CA ILE A 407 15.05 -8.88 -2.01
C ILE A 407 14.17 -8.82 -0.76
N LYS A 408 14.43 -9.67 0.25
CA LYS A 408 13.66 -9.71 1.50
C LYS A 408 13.75 -8.40 2.28
N GLU A 409 14.93 -7.79 2.36
CA GLU A 409 15.13 -6.54 3.11
C GLU A 409 14.39 -5.36 2.49
N VAL A 410 14.27 -5.35 1.16
CA VAL A 410 13.69 -4.22 0.42
C VAL A 410 12.33 -4.54 -0.19
N PHE A 411 11.74 -5.71 0.12
CA PHE A 411 10.48 -6.17 -0.44
C PHE A 411 9.36 -5.18 -0.11
N HIS A 412 8.78 -4.58 -1.16
CA HIS A 412 7.73 -3.59 -1.06
C HIS A 412 6.65 -3.90 -2.11
N PRO A 413 5.62 -4.67 -1.75
CA PRO A 413 4.59 -5.09 -2.70
C PRO A 413 3.72 -3.89 -3.11
N PHE A 414 3.70 -3.62 -4.42
CA PHE A 414 2.99 -2.49 -5.00
C PHE A 414 1.51 -2.79 -5.18
N ALA A 415 0.69 -1.76 -5.11
CA ALA A 415 -0.66 -1.80 -5.68
C ALA A 415 -0.55 -2.07 -7.19
N PRO A 416 -1.17 -3.14 -7.73
CA PRO A 416 -1.17 -3.38 -9.16
C PRO A 416 -2.15 -2.43 -9.87
N ALA A 417 -1.92 -2.19 -11.17
CA ALA A 417 -2.91 -1.56 -12.03
C ALA A 417 -4.23 -2.37 -12.07
N GLN A 418 -5.31 -1.74 -12.53
CA GLN A 418 -6.62 -2.39 -12.51
C GLN A 418 -6.58 -3.66 -13.37
N GLY A 419 -7.07 -4.77 -12.82
CA GLY A 419 -7.07 -6.07 -13.50
C GLY A 419 -5.76 -6.85 -13.42
N HIS A 420 -4.71 -6.33 -12.77
CA HIS A 420 -3.38 -6.96 -12.74
C HIS A 420 -3.09 -7.78 -11.47
N SER A 421 -4.09 -8.02 -10.62
CA SER A 421 -3.89 -8.77 -9.37
C SER A 421 -3.44 -10.22 -9.57
N SER A 422 -3.66 -10.81 -10.75
CA SER A 422 -3.19 -12.16 -11.10
C SER A 422 -1.67 -12.26 -11.27
N PHE A 423 -0.99 -11.14 -11.53
CA PHE A 423 0.47 -11.08 -11.68
C PHE A 423 1.21 -10.99 -10.35
N LEU A 424 0.50 -10.78 -9.23
CA LEU A 424 1.15 -10.70 -7.92
C LEU A 424 1.67 -12.07 -7.46
N LEU A 425 2.82 -12.06 -6.77
CA LEU A 425 3.35 -13.20 -6.03
C LEU A 425 2.38 -13.61 -4.93
N ILE A 426 1.82 -12.61 -4.25
CA ILE A 426 0.97 -12.76 -3.08
C ILE A 426 -0.28 -11.93 -3.30
N SER A 427 -1.45 -12.54 -3.14
CA SER A 427 -2.70 -11.80 -3.29
C SER A 427 -2.83 -10.70 -2.21
N ASN A 428 -3.53 -9.60 -2.51
CA ASN A 428 -3.78 -8.52 -1.55
C ASN A 428 -4.40 -9.04 -0.25
N VAL A 429 -5.29 -10.04 -0.33
CA VAL A 429 -5.90 -10.68 0.85
C VAL A 429 -4.85 -11.38 1.70
N GLN A 430 -3.94 -12.13 1.09
CA GLN A 430 -2.83 -12.78 1.79
C GLN A 430 -1.85 -11.78 2.39
N LEU A 431 -1.51 -10.73 1.66
CA LEU A 431 -0.63 -9.67 2.16
C LEU A 431 -1.27 -8.92 3.34
N LEU A 432 -2.57 -8.63 3.26
CA LEU A 432 -3.33 -8.04 4.35
C LEU A 432 -3.32 -8.97 5.58
N MET A 433 -3.62 -10.26 5.40
CA MET A 433 -3.55 -11.22 6.51
C MET A 433 -2.15 -11.29 7.13
N TYR A 434 -1.09 -11.22 6.31
CA TYR A 434 0.29 -11.21 6.78
C TYR A 434 0.65 -9.92 7.55
N ARG A 435 0.30 -8.73 7.04
CA ARG A 435 0.55 -7.44 7.73
C ARG A 435 -0.16 -7.38 9.09
N TRP A 436 -1.35 -7.96 9.18
CA TRP A 436 -2.17 -7.97 10.38
C TRP A 436 -1.99 -9.23 11.23
N ARG A 437 -0.98 -10.07 10.95
CA ARG A 437 -0.79 -11.39 11.58
C ARG A 437 -0.70 -11.36 13.12
N GLY A 438 -0.16 -10.28 13.68
CA GLY A 438 -0.11 -10.07 15.13
C GLY A 438 -1.49 -9.82 15.75
N LEU A 439 -2.39 -9.17 15.01
CA LEU A 439 -3.76 -8.86 15.43
C LEU A 439 -4.71 -10.05 15.22
N LEU A 440 -4.36 -11.02 14.36
CA LEU A 440 -5.13 -12.26 14.17
C LEU A 440 -5.25 -13.10 15.45
N PHE A 441 -4.35 -12.91 16.43
CA PHE A 441 -4.46 -13.56 17.74
C PHE A 441 -5.47 -12.89 18.69
N LEU A 442 -5.82 -11.62 18.50
CA LEU A 442 -6.74 -10.90 19.39
C LEU A 442 -8.14 -11.52 19.44
N PRO A 443 -8.79 -11.88 18.30
CA PRO A 443 -10.07 -12.58 18.33
C PRO A 443 -9.97 -13.92 19.04
N THR A 444 -8.84 -14.64 18.88
CA THR A 444 -8.58 -15.90 19.57
C THR A 444 -8.58 -15.74 21.08
N ILE A 445 -7.87 -14.72 21.58
CA ILE A 445 -7.80 -14.41 23.01
C ILE A 445 -9.17 -13.94 23.53
N ALA A 446 -9.87 -13.09 22.77
CA ALA A 446 -11.18 -12.56 23.15
C ALA A 446 -12.25 -13.65 23.23
N PHE A 447 -12.39 -14.47 22.18
CA PHE A 447 -13.37 -15.56 22.16
C PHE A 447 -13.01 -16.67 23.17
N GLY A 448 -11.72 -16.98 23.34
CA GLY A 448 -11.27 -17.94 24.35
C GLY A 448 -11.61 -17.46 25.76
N SER A 449 -11.30 -16.21 26.09
CA SER A 449 -11.60 -15.61 27.40
C SER A 449 -13.09 -15.51 27.67
N LEU A 450 -13.88 -15.12 26.65
CA LEU A 450 -15.33 -15.04 26.75
C LEU A 450 -15.97 -16.43 26.91
N THR A 451 -15.44 -17.45 26.24
CA THR A 451 -15.86 -18.85 26.40
C THR A 451 -15.64 -19.31 27.84
N VAL A 452 -14.45 -19.04 28.40
CA VAL A 452 -14.11 -19.37 29.78
C VAL A 452 -15.02 -18.63 30.77
N LEU A 453 -15.22 -17.32 30.56
CA LEU A 453 -16.09 -16.49 31.41
C LEU A 453 -17.55 -16.99 31.41
N ILE A 454 -18.13 -17.25 30.23
CA ILE A 454 -19.50 -17.76 30.11
C ILE A 454 -19.63 -19.14 30.74
N PHE A 455 -18.61 -20.00 30.61
CA PHE A 455 -18.58 -21.30 31.29
C PHE A 455 -18.60 -21.16 32.81
N PHE A 456 -17.79 -20.24 33.37
CA PHE A 456 -17.78 -19.97 34.82
C PHE A 456 -19.08 -19.32 35.32
N LEU A 457 -19.64 -18.36 34.58
CA LEU A 457 -20.93 -17.74 34.92
C LEU A 457 -22.07 -18.76 34.85
N SER A 458 -22.05 -19.66 33.87
CA SER A 458 -23.00 -20.78 33.76
C SER A 458 -22.91 -21.73 34.96
N ARG A 459 -21.70 -22.01 35.49
CA ARG A 459 -21.51 -22.77 36.73
C ARG A 459 -21.96 -22.02 37.99
N ARG A 460 -21.69 -20.71 38.08
CA ARG A 460 -22.07 -19.90 39.26
C ARG A 460 -23.59 -19.72 39.38
N SER A 461 -24.29 -19.61 38.25
CA SER A 461 -25.75 -19.63 38.19
C SER A 461 -26.35 -20.96 38.71
N GLN A 462 -25.68 -22.10 38.49
CA GLN A 462 -26.09 -23.40 39.04
C GLN A 462 -25.99 -23.46 40.57
N ASN A 463 -24.99 -22.81 41.17
CA ASN A 463 -24.84 -22.82 42.63
C ASN A 463 -25.91 -21.96 43.34
N HIS A 464 -26.32 -20.84 42.74
CA HIS A 464 -27.36 -19.97 43.31
C HIS A 464 -28.79 -20.55 43.17
N THR A 465 -29.07 -21.35 42.12
CA THR A 465 -30.39 -22.00 41.97
C THR A 465 -30.59 -23.16 42.94
N VAL A 466 -29.51 -23.84 43.36
CA VAL A 466 -29.59 -24.90 44.39
C VAL A 466 -29.85 -24.30 45.78
N GLN A 467 -29.28 -23.12 46.07
CA GLN A 467 -29.41 -22.47 47.37
C GLN A 467 -30.76 -21.74 47.56
N ALA A 468 -31.34 -21.20 46.47
CA ALA A 468 -32.67 -20.57 46.50
C ALA A 468 -33.84 -21.57 46.61
N SER A 469 -33.60 -22.88 46.39
CA SER A 469 -34.65 -23.92 46.51
C SER A 469 -34.92 -24.37 47.95
N LYS A 470 -34.09 -23.96 48.93
CA LYS A 470 -34.23 -24.35 50.35
C LYS A 470 -34.80 -23.26 51.26
N THR A 471 -35.05 -22.07 50.76
CA THR A 471 -35.59 -20.96 51.55
C THR A 471 -36.59 -20.19 50.71
N ASN A 472 -37.88 -20.55 50.85
CA ASN A 472 -39.02 -19.63 50.94
C ASN A 472 -40.32 -20.38 50.64
N THR A 473 -40.79 -21.11 51.65
CA THR A 473 -42.23 -21.16 51.95
C THR A 473 -42.54 -19.89 52.74
N VAL A 474 -43.72 -19.31 52.53
CA VAL A 474 -44.31 -18.17 53.26
C VAL A 474 -44.01 -16.78 52.68
N SER A 475 -44.89 -16.32 51.77
CA SER A 475 -45.71 -15.09 51.92
C SER A 475 -46.21 -14.60 50.55
N ARG A 476 -47.50 -14.86 50.27
CA ARG A 476 -48.28 -14.21 49.22
C ARG A 476 -49.10 -13.09 49.89
N GLN A 477 -48.93 -11.85 49.44
CA GLN A 477 -49.91 -10.74 49.52
C GLN A 477 -49.43 -9.67 48.53
N ILE A 478 -49.98 -9.64 47.31
CA ILE A 478 -51.07 -8.75 46.87
C ILE A 478 -50.81 -7.28 47.22
N ILE A 479 -50.32 -6.51 46.24
CA ILE A 479 -50.84 -5.16 45.95
C ILE A 479 -50.87 -5.02 44.42
N ALA A 480 -52.08 -4.94 43.88
CA ALA A 480 -52.35 -4.45 42.54
C ALA A 480 -52.36 -2.92 42.59
N VAL A 481 -51.60 -2.26 41.71
CA VAL A 481 -51.83 -0.85 41.36
C VAL A 481 -51.99 -0.79 39.85
N GLU A 482 -53.14 -0.25 39.48
CA GLU A 482 -53.68 -0.12 38.13
C GLU A 482 -52.79 0.69 37.19
N SER A 483 -52.75 0.21 35.96
CA SER A 483 -52.30 0.91 34.77
C SER A 483 -53.15 2.16 34.47
N LYS A 484 -52.50 3.32 34.35
CA LYS A 484 -52.98 4.45 33.53
C LYS A 484 -52.13 4.56 32.26
N PRO A 485 -52.72 4.80 31.09
CA PRO A 485 -51.99 4.86 29.83
C PRO A 485 -51.25 6.20 29.75
N ILE A 486 -49.93 6.17 29.57
CA ILE A 486 -49.17 7.37 29.20
C ILE A 486 -49.30 7.54 27.69
N SER A 487 -50.09 8.56 27.36
CA SER A 487 -50.13 9.36 26.14
C SER A 487 -48.88 9.29 25.25
N ALA A 488 -49.13 9.10 23.96
CA ALA A 488 -48.17 9.28 22.88
C ALA A 488 -47.54 10.67 22.94
N LYS A 489 -46.24 10.74 23.22
CA LYS A 489 -45.43 11.94 22.99
C LYS A 489 -44.78 11.83 21.62
N GLU A 490 -45.37 12.59 20.71
CA GLU A 490 -44.82 13.21 19.50
C GLU A 490 -43.40 12.80 19.13
N GLU A 491 -43.29 12.04 18.02
CA GLU A 491 -42.12 12.03 17.18
C GLU A 491 -41.78 13.48 16.79
N LYS A 492 -40.76 14.06 17.41
CA LYS A 492 -40.09 15.22 16.84
C LYS A 492 -39.45 14.78 15.53
N LYS A 493 -40.15 15.07 14.42
CA LYS A 493 -39.61 15.17 13.08
C LYS A 493 -38.28 15.94 13.18
N VAL A 494 -37.16 15.22 13.03
CA VAL A 494 -35.85 15.84 12.85
C VAL A 494 -35.93 16.60 11.53
N VAL A 495 -35.99 17.92 11.64
CA VAL A 495 -35.97 18.83 10.49
C VAL A 495 -34.68 18.56 9.73
N LEU A 496 -34.83 18.14 8.48
CA LEU A 496 -33.74 17.97 7.53
C LEU A 496 -33.02 19.32 7.39
N PHE A 497 -31.71 19.28 7.65
CA PHE A 497 -30.74 20.36 7.62
C PHE A 497 -31.12 21.54 6.71
N SER A 498 -31.25 22.73 7.30
CA SER A 498 -31.15 23.99 6.58
C SER A 498 -29.71 24.16 6.06
N GLU A 499 -29.54 24.59 4.82
CA GLU A 499 -28.25 24.98 4.24
C GLU A 499 -27.68 26.16 5.04
N ILE A 500 -26.71 25.89 5.90
CA ILE A 500 -25.97 26.89 6.67
C ILE A 500 -24.80 27.37 5.80
N SER A 501 -24.60 28.68 5.71
CA SER A 501 -23.51 29.25 4.92
C SER A 501 -22.14 28.99 5.57
N LEU A 502 -21.10 28.78 4.75
CA LEU A 502 -19.73 28.46 5.18
C LEU A 502 -19.19 29.47 6.22
N LYS A 503 -19.56 30.75 6.09
CA LYS A 503 -19.22 31.81 7.04
C LYS A 503 -19.83 31.64 8.44
N GLN A 504 -21.06 31.12 8.53
CA GLN A 504 -21.72 30.91 9.83
C GLN A 504 -21.06 29.79 10.62
N LEU A 505 -20.55 28.77 9.93
CA LEU A 505 -19.86 27.65 10.55
C LEU A 505 -18.43 28.04 10.98
N GLU A 506 -17.74 28.88 10.21
CA GLU A 506 -16.43 29.46 10.58
C GLU A 506 -16.53 30.28 11.88
N GLU A 507 -17.54 31.15 12.00
CA GLU A 507 -17.76 31.94 13.21
C GLU A 507 -18.10 31.06 14.43
N GLU A 508 -18.88 30.00 14.23
CA GLU A 508 -19.21 29.03 15.27
C GLU A 508 -17.97 28.25 15.75
N ILE A 509 -17.12 27.77 14.83
CA ILE A 509 -15.88 27.06 15.14
C ILE A 509 -14.93 27.96 15.95
N LYS A 510 -14.76 29.21 15.53
CA LYS A 510 -13.87 30.16 16.20
C LYS A 510 -14.35 30.53 17.61
N ASP A 511 -15.65 30.78 17.78
CA ASP A 511 -16.25 31.07 19.09
C ASP A 511 -16.11 29.88 20.05
N LYS A 512 -16.43 28.67 19.59
CA LYS A 512 -16.42 27.46 20.42
C LYS A 512 -14.99 27.05 20.81
N THR A 513 -14.05 27.11 19.87
CA THR A 513 -12.63 26.82 20.12
C THR A 513 -12.03 27.79 21.13
N SER A 514 -12.30 29.09 20.98
CA SER A 514 -11.82 30.10 21.93
C SER A 514 -12.39 29.90 23.34
N LYS A 515 -13.68 29.57 23.46
CA LYS A 515 -14.32 29.29 24.77
C LYS A 515 -13.78 28.02 25.43
N PHE A 516 -13.50 27.00 24.64
CA PHE A 516 -12.90 25.75 25.11
C PHE A 516 -11.50 25.98 25.68
N GLN A 517 -10.63 26.67 24.93
CA GLN A 517 -9.27 27.02 25.38
C GLN A 517 -9.28 27.89 26.65
N GLN A 518 -10.22 28.82 26.75
CA GLN A 518 -10.37 29.65 27.95
C GLN A 518 -10.73 28.81 29.19
N HIS A 519 -11.63 27.82 29.05
CA HIS A 519 -12.01 26.94 30.17
C HIS A 519 -10.89 25.98 30.57
N VAL A 520 -10.12 25.46 29.59
CA VAL A 520 -8.92 24.66 29.87
C VAL A 520 -7.94 25.45 30.75
N LYS A 521 -7.69 26.72 30.41
CA LYS A 521 -6.80 27.60 31.18
C LYS A 521 -7.30 27.83 32.61
N GLN A 522 -8.61 28.04 32.80
CA GLN A 522 -9.20 28.21 34.13
C GLN A 522 -9.06 26.96 35.01
N ILE A 523 -9.18 25.77 34.42
CA ILE A 523 -8.99 24.50 35.12
C ILE A 523 -7.53 24.28 35.50
N GLU A 524 -6.58 24.62 34.62
CA GLU A 524 -5.15 24.56 34.93
C GLU A 524 -4.79 25.53 36.07
N GLU A 525 -5.29 26.77 36.04
CA GLU A 525 -5.09 27.75 37.13
C GLU A 525 -5.69 27.27 38.46
N ALA A 526 -6.88 26.68 38.46
CA ALA A 526 -7.50 26.10 39.65
C ALA A 526 -6.70 24.90 40.18
N SER A 527 -6.16 24.04 39.30
CA SER A 527 -5.30 22.93 39.72
C SER A 527 -3.98 23.41 40.33
N ILE A 528 -3.40 24.50 39.84
CA ILE A 528 -2.17 25.07 40.41
C ILE A 528 -2.44 25.62 41.81
N ARG A 529 -3.56 26.33 42.01
CA ARG A 529 -3.96 26.84 43.33
C ARG A 529 -4.22 25.73 44.35
N LEU A 530 -4.75 24.60 43.92
CA LEU A 530 -4.92 23.40 44.77
C LEU A 530 -3.57 22.84 45.21
N ASP A 531 -2.58 22.78 44.31
CA ASP A 531 -1.23 22.30 44.62
C ASP A 531 -0.49 23.29 45.55
N GLU A 532 -0.70 24.61 45.39
CA GLU A 532 -0.16 25.64 46.28
C GLU A 532 -0.78 25.60 47.68
N ALA A 533 -2.11 25.46 47.78
CA ALA A 533 -2.79 25.31 49.07
C ALA A 533 -2.29 24.09 49.85
N SER A 534 -2.00 22.99 49.15
CA SER A 534 -1.42 21.77 49.74
C SER A 534 -0.02 22.03 50.30
N LYS A 535 0.83 22.75 49.56
CA LYS A 535 2.18 23.12 50.02
C LYS A 535 2.16 24.05 51.23
N LEU A 536 1.21 24.99 51.29
CA LEU A 536 1.06 25.91 52.43
C LEU A 536 0.59 25.19 53.70
N LEU A 537 -0.19 24.11 53.56
CA LEU A 537 -0.53 23.24 54.68
C LEU A 537 0.71 22.49 55.17
N ASP A 538 1.50 21.93 54.25
CA ASP A 538 2.72 21.17 54.56
C ASP A 538 3.81 22.04 55.18
N SER A 539 3.90 23.33 54.80
CA SER A 539 4.82 24.30 55.42
C SER A 539 4.32 24.84 56.78
N GLY A 540 3.07 24.55 57.15
CA GLY A 540 2.44 25.00 58.39
C GLY A 540 1.97 26.46 58.38
N GLU A 541 1.99 27.12 57.22
CA GLU A 541 1.56 28.52 57.05
C GLU A 541 0.04 28.70 57.13
N ILE A 542 -0.74 27.66 56.83
CA ILE A 542 -2.19 27.65 57.02
C ILE A 542 -2.64 26.51 57.93
N SER A 543 -3.69 26.75 58.73
CA SER A 543 -4.28 25.70 59.57
C SER A 543 -5.13 24.74 58.76
N LYS A 544 -5.24 23.49 59.23
CA LYS A 544 -6.04 22.44 58.58
C LYS A 544 -7.50 22.85 58.32
N ASN A 545 -8.12 23.59 59.26
CA ASN A 545 -9.49 24.09 59.08
C ASN A 545 -9.61 25.10 57.93
N ILE A 546 -8.59 25.94 57.71
CA ILE A 546 -8.57 26.91 56.61
C ILE A 546 -8.33 26.19 55.28
N TYR A 547 -7.44 25.19 55.28
CA TYR A 547 -7.20 24.33 54.13
C TYR A 547 -8.49 23.60 53.71
N ASP A 548 -9.21 22.97 54.64
CA ASP A 548 -10.42 22.21 54.32
C ASP A 548 -11.51 23.08 53.68
N VAL A 549 -11.64 24.36 54.10
CA VAL A 549 -12.59 25.32 53.49
C VAL A 549 -12.15 25.74 52.09
N LEU A 550 -10.86 26.02 51.89
CA LEU A 550 -10.31 26.36 50.57
C LEU A 550 -10.44 25.20 49.58
N MET A 551 -10.18 23.98 50.03
CA MET A 551 -10.32 22.77 49.22
C MET A 551 -11.78 22.53 48.82
N ALA A 552 -12.74 22.75 49.73
CA ALA A 552 -14.15 22.60 49.43
C ALA A 552 -14.64 23.59 48.35
N ASP A 553 -14.20 24.86 48.41
CA ASP A 553 -14.58 25.86 47.41
C ASP A 553 -13.91 25.61 46.04
N LEU A 554 -12.61 25.31 46.03
CA LEU A 554 -11.86 25.00 44.81
C LEU A 554 -12.33 23.70 44.15
N ALA A 555 -12.67 22.66 44.93
CA ALA A 555 -13.23 21.42 44.39
C ALA A 555 -14.61 21.61 43.76
N LYS A 556 -15.44 22.50 44.33
CA LYS A 556 -16.74 22.86 43.77
C LYS A 556 -16.60 23.62 42.45
N GLN A 557 -15.66 24.57 42.38
CA GLN A 557 -15.34 25.28 41.14
C GLN A 557 -14.79 24.35 40.05
N LEU A 558 -13.91 23.41 40.43
CA LEU A 558 -13.35 22.42 39.51
C LEU A 558 -14.43 21.48 38.96
N THR A 559 -15.37 21.03 39.80
CA THR A 559 -16.46 20.13 39.41
C THR A 559 -17.37 20.76 38.35
N SER A 560 -17.81 22.00 38.56
CA SER A 560 -18.64 22.73 37.59
C SER A 560 -17.90 22.99 36.27
N SER A 561 -16.58 23.20 36.33
CA SER A 561 -15.76 23.50 35.16
C SER A 561 -15.49 22.26 34.30
N VAL A 562 -15.28 21.09 34.93
CA VAL A 562 -15.06 19.82 34.23
C VAL A 562 -16.33 19.34 33.50
N GLU A 563 -17.51 19.45 34.12
CA GLU A 563 -18.77 19.08 33.46
C GLU A 563 -19.05 19.96 32.24
N THR A 564 -18.74 21.25 32.34
CA THR A 564 -18.84 22.19 31.21
C THR A 564 -17.84 21.85 30.11
N LEU A 565 -16.63 21.43 30.47
CA LEU A 565 -15.58 21.06 29.51
C LEU A 565 -15.93 19.81 28.70
N ILE A 566 -16.50 18.78 29.34
CA ILE A 566 -16.95 17.55 28.65
C ILE A 566 -18.03 17.90 27.61
N ALA A 567 -19.01 18.71 27.99
CA ALA A 567 -20.07 19.15 27.07
C ALA A 567 -19.54 19.99 25.89
N MET A 568 -18.51 20.83 26.12
CA MET A 568 -17.87 21.59 25.05
C MET A 568 -17.07 20.69 24.09
N ARG A 569 -16.42 19.64 24.60
CA ARG A 569 -15.69 18.67 23.79
C ARG A 569 -16.62 17.86 22.88
N GLU A 570 -17.72 17.36 23.42
CA GLU A 570 -18.75 16.67 22.63
C GLU A 570 -19.29 17.57 21.51
N ASN A 571 -19.45 18.87 21.78
CA ASN A 571 -19.88 19.85 20.80
C ASN A 571 -18.85 20.06 19.68
N LEU A 572 -17.56 20.17 20.02
CA LEU A 572 -16.46 20.29 19.05
C LEU A 572 -16.32 19.05 18.16
N GLU A 573 -16.47 17.84 18.72
CA GLU A 573 -16.47 16.59 17.94
C GLU A 573 -17.68 16.48 17.00
N LEU A 574 -18.83 17.01 17.43
CA LEU A 574 -20.03 17.08 16.59
C LEU A 574 -19.81 18.05 15.42
N ILE A 575 -19.21 19.23 15.67
CA ILE A 575 -18.87 20.21 14.63
C ILE A 575 -17.82 19.65 13.67
N ARG A 576 -16.80 18.96 14.18
CA ARG A 576 -15.78 18.25 13.39
C ARG A 576 -16.41 17.23 12.45
N SER A 577 -17.29 16.39 12.98
CA SER A 577 -18.01 15.39 12.20
C SER A 577 -18.85 16.03 11.08
N ARG A 578 -19.49 17.17 11.36
CA ARG A 578 -20.24 17.95 10.35
C ARG A 578 -19.33 18.53 9.27
N ALA A 579 -18.18 19.11 9.64
CA ALA A 579 -17.20 19.66 8.71
C ALA A 579 -16.63 18.56 7.78
N MET A 580 -16.34 17.37 8.32
CA MET A 580 -15.87 16.22 7.52
C MET A 580 -16.93 15.73 6.52
N ILE A 581 -18.20 15.75 6.89
CA ILE A 581 -19.31 15.39 6.00
C ILE A 581 -19.46 16.42 4.87
N GLU A 582 -19.43 17.72 5.16
CA GLU A 582 -19.52 18.77 4.13
C GLU A 582 -18.31 18.78 3.19
N ARG A 583 -17.10 18.53 3.73
CA ARG A 583 -15.89 18.29 2.92
C ARG A 583 -16.11 17.14 1.94
N SER A 584 -16.66 16.02 2.39
CA SER A 584 -16.92 14.85 1.51
C SER A 584 -17.95 15.13 0.40
N LYS A 585 -18.93 16.00 0.66
CA LYS A 585 -19.92 16.41 -0.34
C LYS A 585 -19.31 17.29 -1.44
N ASN A 586 -18.34 18.15 -1.08
CA ASN A 586 -17.65 19.00 -2.05
C ASN A 586 -16.69 18.23 -2.96
N VAL A 587 -16.13 17.11 -2.49
CA VAL A 587 -15.36 16.17 -3.34
C VAL A 587 -16.25 15.58 -4.44
N GLY A 588 -17.51 15.23 -4.12
CA GLY A 588 -18.47 14.66 -5.08
C GLY A 588 -19.09 15.67 -6.06
N ALA A 589 -18.94 16.98 -5.83
CA ALA A 589 -19.41 18.03 -6.72
C ALA A 589 -18.38 18.40 -7.79
N GLU A 590 -17.08 18.36 -7.46
CA GLU A 590 -15.98 18.55 -8.44
C GLU A 590 -16.02 17.45 -9.53
N ASP A 591 -16.30 16.18 -9.17
CA ASP A 591 -16.49 15.07 -10.11
C ASP A 591 -17.65 15.27 -11.10
N LYS A 592 -18.71 15.99 -10.69
CA LYS A 592 -19.88 16.26 -11.57
C LYS A 592 -19.68 17.48 -12.47
N THR A 593 -18.83 18.41 -12.08
CA THR A 593 -18.58 19.64 -12.86
C THR A 593 -17.66 19.36 -14.05
N ILE A 594 -16.77 18.36 -13.92
CA ILE A 594 -15.89 17.87 -15.00
C ILE A 594 -16.70 17.18 -16.13
N ALA A 595 -17.92 16.68 -15.84
CA ALA A 595 -18.74 15.96 -16.81
C ALA A 595 -19.57 16.84 -17.77
N ILE A 596 -19.66 18.17 -17.57
CA ILE A 596 -20.60 19.03 -18.33
C ILE A 596 -19.93 20.02 -19.32
N GLN A 597 -18.61 20.25 -19.28
CA GLN A 597 -17.96 21.14 -20.27
C GLN A 597 -17.46 20.39 -21.51
N LYS A 598 -18.38 19.96 -22.38
CA LYS A 598 -18.11 19.67 -23.80
C LYS A 598 -18.47 20.88 -24.66
N GLN A 599 -17.50 21.74 -24.95
CA GLN A 599 -17.28 22.44 -26.23
C GLN A 599 -16.06 23.37 -26.10
N PRO A 600 -15.11 23.38 -27.05
CA PRO A 600 -13.91 24.20 -26.94
C PRO A 600 -14.22 25.66 -27.32
N PRO A 601 -13.80 26.67 -26.52
CA PRO A 601 -13.72 28.04 -26.99
C PRO A 601 -12.49 28.20 -27.89
N LYS A 602 -12.61 29.08 -28.90
CA LYS A 602 -11.57 29.46 -29.85
C LYS A 602 -10.29 29.95 -29.15
N GLN A 603 -9.15 29.57 -29.74
CA GLN A 603 -7.80 30.07 -29.46
C GLN A 603 -7.73 31.61 -29.40
N GLU A 604 -7.29 32.12 -28.25
CA GLU A 604 -6.32 33.22 -28.22
C GLU A 604 -4.99 32.64 -27.73
N VAL A 605 -3.94 32.94 -28.47
CA VAL A 605 -2.58 32.43 -28.26
C VAL A 605 -1.93 33.25 -27.15
N GLU A 606 -1.82 32.68 -25.94
CA GLU A 606 -0.81 33.11 -24.98
C GLU A 606 0.47 32.30 -25.19
N ASP A 607 1.56 33.02 -25.40
CA ASP A 607 2.91 32.53 -25.67
C ASP A 607 3.51 31.89 -24.41
N LEU A 608 3.35 30.57 -24.26
CA LEU A 608 3.76 29.77 -23.10
C LEU A 608 5.24 29.35 -23.11
N ARG A 609 6.14 30.10 -23.78
CA ARG A 609 7.58 29.76 -23.82
C ARG A 609 8.31 29.88 -22.48
N PHE A 610 7.66 30.34 -21.43
CA PHE A 610 8.20 30.39 -20.08
C PHE A 610 7.07 30.18 -19.09
N VAL A 611 7.10 29.09 -18.30
CA VAL A 611 6.76 29.01 -16.86
C VAL A 611 6.62 27.53 -16.44
N ARG A 612 7.29 27.20 -15.32
CA ARG A 612 7.41 25.92 -14.60
C ARG A 612 8.37 24.89 -15.19
N GLY A 613 9.63 25.31 -15.31
CA GLY A 613 10.77 24.40 -15.41
C GLY A 613 11.11 23.80 -14.04
N TYR A 614 11.64 22.57 -14.08
CA TYR A 614 12.30 21.79 -13.04
C TYR A 614 12.86 22.56 -11.82
N LYS A 615 13.42 23.75 -12.05
CA LYS A 615 13.96 24.66 -11.03
C LYS A 615 12.94 25.06 -9.95
N ASP A 616 11.67 25.32 -10.31
CA ASP A 616 10.64 25.69 -9.33
C ASP A 616 10.24 24.50 -8.43
N VAL A 617 10.38 23.26 -8.91
CA VAL A 617 10.07 22.05 -8.12
C VAL A 617 11.21 21.70 -7.16
N VAL A 618 12.46 21.91 -7.58
CA VAL A 618 13.65 21.64 -6.74
C VAL A 618 13.93 22.79 -5.75
N GLU A 619 13.73 24.05 -6.14
CA GLU A 619 14.01 25.21 -5.28
C GLU A 619 12.86 25.60 -4.34
N SER A 620 11.63 25.13 -4.59
CA SER A 620 10.45 25.48 -3.75
C SER A 620 10.47 24.89 -2.33
N GLN A 621 11.49 24.13 -1.93
CA GLN A 621 11.50 23.35 -0.69
C GLN A 621 10.30 22.36 -0.55
N LEU A 622 9.49 22.19 -1.61
CA LEU A 622 8.41 21.20 -1.69
C LEU A 622 8.96 19.76 -1.78
N TRP A 623 10.27 19.60 -1.95
CA TRP A 623 10.97 18.33 -1.82
C TRP A 623 11.73 18.27 -0.49
N THR A 624 10.98 18.14 0.60
CA THR A 624 11.49 17.85 1.94
C THR A 624 10.82 16.60 2.51
N GLY A 625 10.91 15.45 1.82
CA GLY A 625 10.69 14.13 2.43
C GLY A 625 9.36 13.88 3.17
N ALA A 626 8.35 14.73 3.03
CA ALA A 626 7.06 14.60 3.67
C ALA A 626 5.99 15.08 2.69
N GLY A 627 5.10 14.17 2.30
CA GLY A 627 4.10 14.40 1.26
C GLY A 627 3.13 15.52 1.61
N GLN A 628 2.93 16.44 0.67
CA GLN A 628 1.70 17.21 0.53
C GLN A 628 1.40 17.42 -0.95
N THR A 629 0.32 16.80 -1.42
CA THR A 629 -0.32 17.06 -2.71
C THR A 629 -1.13 18.35 -2.62
N VAL A 630 -1.01 19.21 -3.64
CA VAL A 630 -1.74 20.48 -3.76
C VAL A 630 -3.22 20.20 -4.03
N TYR A 631 -4.12 20.49 -3.08
CA TYR A 631 -5.57 20.36 -3.22
C TYR A 631 -6.25 21.72 -3.52
N SER A 632 -7.41 21.66 -4.18
CA SER A 632 -8.28 22.78 -4.59
C SER A 632 -8.54 23.82 -3.45
N PRO A 633 -8.67 25.14 -3.74
CA PRO A 633 -8.78 26.22 -2.73
C PRO A 633 -10.00 26.15 -1.80
N THR A 634 -10.98 25.31 -2.11
CA THR A 634 -12.17 25.04 -1.29
C THR A 634 -11.95 23.90 -0.30
N LEU A 635 -11.15 22.89 -0.66
CA LEU A 635 -10.76 21.78 0.23
C LEU A 635 -9.76 22.26 1.28
N GLU A 636 -8.82 23.13 0.90
CA GLU A 636 -7.85 23.77 1.79
C GLU A 636 -8.53 24.49 2.97
N LYS A 637 -9.66 25.14 2.73
CA LYS A 637 -10.45 25.82 3.77
C LYS A 637 -11.10 24.84 4.76
N TRP A 638 -11.60 23.72 4.28
CA TRP A 638 -12.15 22.67 5.16
C TRP A 638 -11.06 21.99 5.97
N ASP A 639 -9.91 21.74 5.36
CA ASP A 639 -8.75 21.16 6.04
C ASP A 639 -8.19 22.12 7.10
N THR A 640 -8.19 23.42 6.82
CA THR A 640 -7.85 24.46 7.82
C THR A 640 -8.81 24.45 9.00
N LEU A 641 -10.13 24.43 8.76
CA LEU A 641 -11.13 24.42 9.84
C LEU A 641 -11.09 23.13 10.68
N ILE A 642 -10.89 21.98 10.04
CA ILE A 642 -10.73 20.70 10.75
C ILE A 642 -9.44 20.72 11.58
N SER A 643 -8.35 21.27 11.04
CA SER A 643 -7.09 21.43 11.77
C SER A 643 -7.21 22.38 12.96
N GLU A 644 -8.01 23.44 12.88
CA GLU A 644 -8.28 24.33 14.03
C GLU A 644 -9.01 23.60 15.16
N ILE A 645 -10.01 22.78 14.82
CA ILE A 645 -10.74 21.95 15.80
C ILE A 645 -9.81 20.89 16.41
N ASP A 646 -8.99 20.22 15.59
CA ASP A 646 -8.05 19.20 16.05
C ASP A 646 -6.96 19.79 16.98
N SER A 647 -6.50 21.02 16.68
CA SER A 647 -5.59 21.77 17.54
C SER A 647 -6.24 22.13 18.89
N ALA A 648 -7.51 22.57 18.87
CA ALA A 648 -8.28 22.85 20.08
C ALA A 648 -8.43 21.61 20.97
N LEU A 649 -8.83 20.48 20.38
CA LEU A 649 -9.00 19.22 21.11
C LEU A 649 -7.68 18.67 21.64
N SER A 650 -6.57 18.90 20.93
CA SER A 650 -5.22 18.49 21.34
C SER A 650 -4.64 19.34 22.47
N SER A 651 -5.20 20.52 22.75
CA SER A 651 -4.75 21.38 23.85
C SER A 651 -5.01 20.78 25.25
N LEU A 652 -5.96 19.84 25.35
CA LEU A 652 -6.19 19.03 26.54
C LEU A 652 -6.14 17.53 26.18
N PRO A 653 -4.93 16.95 26.11
CA PRO A 653 -4.80 15.53 25.81
C PRO A 653 -5.39 14.68 26.93
N ILE A 654 -5.90 13.49 26.56
CA ILE A 654 -6.73 12.62 27.42
C ILE A 654 -6.02 12.24 28.72
N ASP A 655 -4.69 12.15 28.72
CA ASP A 655 -3.86 11.87 29.89
C ASP A 655 -3.85 13.02 30.91
N LYS A 656 -3.84 14.28 30.45
CA LYS A 656 -3.99 15.45 31.33
C LYS A 656 -5.41 15.56 31.87
N GLU A 657 -6.41 15.27 31.03
CA GLU A 657 -7.82 15.23 31.44
C GLU A 657 -8.06 14.16 32.52
N LEU A 658 -7.50 12.96 32.34
CA LEU A 658 -7.54 11.89 33.34
C LEU A 658 -6.86 12.30 34.64
N LYS A 659 -5.71 12.99 34.61
CA LYS A 659 -5.07 13.51 35.82
C LYS A 659 -5.92 14.55 36.56
N ILE A 660 -6.63 15.40 35.84
CA ILE A 660 -7.57 16.38 36.43
C ILE A 660 -8.76 15.66 37.08
N ILE A 661 -9.28 14.61 36.42
CA ILE A 661 -10.37 13.77 36.94
C ILE A 661 -9.91 12.92 38.15
N GLU A 662 -8.67 12.41 38.14
CA GLU A 662 -8.07 11.69 39.27
C GLU A 662 -7.85 12.61 40.46
N LYS A 663 -7.32 13.83 40.26
CA LYS A 663 -7.23 14.85 41.32
C LYS A 663 -8.60 15.18 41.92
N ARG A 664 -9.65 15.26 41.08
CA ARG A 664 -11.05 15.40 41.54
C ARG A 664 -11.50 14.22 42.42
N ALA A 665 -11.17 12.99 42.04
CA ALA A 665 -11.54 11.79 42.79
C ALA A 665 -10.80 11.64 44.14
N VAL A 666 -9.63 12.28 44.29
CA VAL A 666 -8.86 12.32 45.54
C VAL A 666 -9.33 13.44 46.48
N THR A 667 -10.00 14.48 45.95
CA THR A 667 -10.45 15.66 46.71
C THR A 667 -11.91 15.58 47.20
N LEU A 668 -12.72 14.70 46.58
CA LEU A 668 -14.09 14.32 47.00
C LEU A 668 -14.04 13.13 47.96
#